data_AF-A0A523WIA8-F1
#
_entry.id   AF-A0A523WIA8-F1
#
_cell.length_a   1.000
_cell.length_b   1.000
_cell.length_c   1.000
_cell.angle_alpha   90.00
_cell.angle_beta   90.00
_cell.angle_gamma   90.00
#
_symmetry.space_group_name_H-M   'P 1'
#
loop_
_entity.id
_entity.type
_entity.pdbx_description
1 polymer ?
#
loop_
_entity_poly.entity_id
_entity_poly.type
_entity_poly.pdbx_seq_one_letter_code
_entity_poly.pdbx_strand_id
1 'polypeptide(L)'
;MAMRILIISNLYPPYHKSGYELGCQDIVESLKTRGHNILVLTSMHGIGKAQVEGDIHRLLMGNFKDTLDWHTVFLKEVVNQTTFKRLCRDFQPDIIFLFNLSHISTSLDLLAHEMGLPTCYYISNNWFATWEKDHWYQVWPKGGKGFKVLRFLSHHFELLPFSQPLDFKHLIFTSQYRKNIAVQVGKSAAHAAVIPWGIDISRFFYKKANGQKPSRLLYVGQIKPHKGIDTAIKALGLLKQDYGCNTLPITIAGDDKSSPYYVTYLRDLADSYGILKNISFTGLTPHENMPNLYHAHDILVLPFVGEEAFSIALLEAMSCGLAIVSTAAGGNSEILKDEFNALVFSKENPRLCAQQILRLLKDPKLFESIRTNARSTIEQRFQIEQSVDSLERVLKEAVRQAKTDRQPTASERLPLMAEKGRPESLTKLVNRAKRWLKFSKFIVQARNLIRPQFIIHKLRNAFQKASSFMALLIFPIFYKGFFLLSGRHRKSSKIEARQLRKVLVIQPADIGDIILTSPFLRELRRFLPHAWIVLIVQPRMFNLVEKCPYVDEILLFNWRAVKNWKTAFRGHILWWLQAIWITMRSLWKHHLDIAISLRWNNDPCKAASLILMHTSGAPQRIAYIDAPDGHKFYSLKDVNRLITQGPIRCFPKHEIELQLDILHFLGANPVDTKLEVWTSQEDERFARDVLNKYGIKDTDLLIAFAPGAAWSYRRWPTNRFIELGKWLQK
;
A
#
# COMPACT_ATOMS: atom_id res chain seq x y z
N MET A 1 -25.73 -4.47 32.56
CA MET A 1 -24.95 -3.52 33.37
C MET A 1 -24.33 -2.53 32.41
N ALA A 2 -24.63 -1.25 32.58
CA ALA A 2 -23.97 -0.19 31.83
C ALA A 2 -22.46 -0.20 32.16
N MET A 3 -21.63 0.20 31.19
CA MET A 3 -20.16 0.23 31.30
C MET A 3 -19.71 1.60 30.83
N ARG A 4 -18.59 2.09 31.39
CA ARG A 4 -17.82 3.22 30.88
C ARG A 4 -16.77 2.69 29.93
N ILE A 5 -16.93 2.96 28.63
CA ILE A 5 -16.05 2.41 27.58
C ILE A 5 -15.23 3.54 26.99
N LEU A 6 -13.90 3.44 27.08
CA LEU A 6 -13.00 4.35 26.39
C LEU A 6 -12.60 3.75 25.04
N ILE A 7 -13.05 4.37 23.96
CA ILE A 7 -12.76 3.97 22.59
C ILE A 7 -11.45 4.61 22.14
N ILE A 8 -10.56 3.83 21.49
CA ILE A 8 -9.35 4.37 20.85
C ILE A 8 -9.34 3.99 19.37
N SER A 9 -9.22 4.99 18.50
CA SER A 9 -9.08 4.81 17.05
C SER A 9 -8.25 5.92 16.42
N ASN A 10 -7.50 5.63 15.36
CA ASN A 10 -6.64 6.61 14.69
C ASN A 10 -7.43 7.77 14.06
N LEU A 11 -8.61 7.49 13.52
CA LEU A 11 -9.55 8.43 12.95
C LEU A 11 -10.95 8.07 13.44
N TYR A 12 -11.84 9.06 13.44
CA TYR A 12 -13.24 8.90 13.85
C TYR A 12 -14.09 10.02 13.24
N PRO A 13 -15.34 9.77 12.80
CA PRO A 13 -16.20 10.79 12.16
C PRO A 13 -16.38 12.07 13.01
N PRO A 14 -16.65 13.24 12.37
CA PRO A 14 -16.87 13.43 10.93
C PRO A 14 -15.60 13.31 10.09
N TYR A 15 -14.40 13.37 10.68
CA TYR A 15 -13.14 13.24 9.96
C TYR A 15 -12.75 11.77 9.77
N HIS A 16 -13.05 11.22 8.60
CA HIS A 16 -12.80 9.82 8.26
C HIS A 16 -12.15 9.68 6.87
N LYS A 17 -11.65 8.48 6.56
CA LYS A 17 -11.08 8.16 5.25
C LYS A 17 -11.81 7.03 4.54
N SER A 18 -12.52 6.19 5.27
CA SER A 18 -13.10 4.96 4.75
C SER A 18 -14.35 4.55 5.53
N GLY A 19 -15.03 3.51 5.03
CA GLY A 19 -16.14 2.89 5.76
C GLY A 19 -15.75 2.36 7.13
N TYR A 20 -14.47 2.03 7.39
CA TYR A 20 -14.02 1.55 8.70
C TYR A 20 -14.42 2.49 9.84
N GLU A 21 -14.17 3.79 9.67
CA GLU A 21 -14.48 4.79 10.69
C GLU A 21 -15.99 4.98 10.86
N LEU A 22 -16.78 4.81 9.80
CA LEU A 22 -18.24 4.86 9.84
C LEU A 22 -18.82 3.64 10.56
N GLY A 23 -18.33 2.43 10.27
CA GLY A 23 -18.73 1.22 11.00
C GLY A 23 -18.36 1.27 12.49
N CYS A 24 -17.22 1.89 12.82
CA CYS A 24 -16.85 2.18 14.21
C CYS A 24 -17.86 3.13 14.87
N GLN A 25 -18.31 4.17 14.15
CA GLN A 25 -19.36 5.06 14.63
C GLN A 25 -20.69 4.34 14.86
N ASP A 26 -21.15 3.52 13.91
CA ASP A 26 -22.41 2.78 14.05
C ASP A 26 -22.40 1.84 15.26
N ILE A 27 -21.28 1.15 15.53
CA ILE A 27 -21.12 0.35 16.76
C ILE A 27 -21.17 1.21 18.02
N VAL A 28 -20.44 2.34 18.03
CA VAL A 28 -20.40 3.24 19.19
C VAL A 28 -21.78 3.82 19.49
N GLU A 29 -22.49 4.31 18.48
CA GLU A 29 -23.83 4.86 18.67
C GLU A 29 -24.81 3.78 19.13
N SER A 30 -24.74 2.56 18.57
CA SER A 30 -25.57 1.45 19.04
C SER A 30 -25.28 1.09 20.51
N LEU A 31 -24.01 1.05 20.94
CA LEU A 31 -23.67 0.84 22.35
C LEU A 31 -24.17 1.98 23.25
N LYS A 32 -24.17 3.24 22.78
CA LYS A 32 -24.76 4.37 23.53
C LYS A 32 -26.26 4.20 23.70
N THR A 33 -27.00 3.77 22.65
CA THR A 33 -28.45 3.53 22.77
C THR A 33 -28.81 2.45 23.78
N ARG A 34 -27.86 1.54 24.09
CA ARG A 34 -27.99 0.49 25.13
C ARG A 34 -27.63 0.98 26.54
N GLY A 35 -27.38 2.27 26.71
CA GLY A 35 -27.11 2.91 27.99
C GLY A 35 -25.65 2.83 28.47
N HIS A 36 -24.70 2.47 27.60
CA HIS A 36 -23.28 2.58 27.93
C HIS A 36 -22.80 4.04 27.86
N ASN A 37 -21.92 4.43 28.77
CA ASN A 37 -21.27 5.73 28.73
C ASN A 37 -19.97 5.58 27.93
N ILE A 38 -19.82 6.32 26.82
CA ILE A 38 -18.73 6.11 25.86
C ILE A 38 -17.98 7.42 25.65
N LEU A 39 -16.65 7.34 25.72
CA LEU A 39 -15.74 8.42 25.36
C LEU A 39 -14.82 7.96 24.23
N VAL A 40 -14.62 8.79 23.20
CA VAL A 40 -13.78 8.44 22.05
C VAL A 40 -12.50 9.26 22.06
N LEU A 41 -11.33 8.60 22.14
CA LEU A 41 -10.02 9.22 22.02
C LEU A 41 -9.41 8.93 20.63
N THR A 42 -9.18 9.97 19.84
CA THR A 42 -8.69 9.85 18.46
C THR A 42 -7.63 10.90 18.10
N SER A 43 -7.06 10.80 16.89
CA SER A 43 -5.98 11.67 16.45
C SER A 43 -6.43 13.01 15.88
N MET A 44 -5.52 13.98 15.93
CA MET A 44 -5.66 15.33 15.36
C MET A 44 -5.40 15.39 13.84
N HIS A 45 -5.26 14.23 13.18
CA HIS A 45 -4.89 14.18 11.77
C HIS A 45 -5.98 14.80 10.87
N GLY A 46 -5.56 15.62 9.91
CA GLY A 46 -6.47 16.38 9.03
C GLY A 46 -6.88 17.75 9.58
N ILE A 47 -6.86 17.94 10.91
CA ILE A 47 -7.34 19.18 11.56
C ILE A 47 -6.17 20.03 12.07
N GLY A 48 -5.06 19.39 12.46
CA GLY A 48 -3.82 20.05 12.87
C GLY A 48 -3.82 20.67 14.27
N LYS A 49 -4.98 20.73 14.94
CA LYS A 49 -5.13 21.23 16.32
C LYS A 49 -5.99 20.29 17.17
N ALA A 50 -5.76 20.32 18.49
CA ALA A 50 -6.49 19.52 19.46
C ALA A 50 -7.92 20.06 19.57
N GLN A 51 -8.90 19.17 19.63
CA GLN A 51 -10.32 19.53 19.64
C GLN A 51 -11.13 18.52 20.46
N VAL A 52 -12.14 19.00 21.17
CA VAL A 52 -13.13 18.18 21.89
C VAL A 52 -14.51 18.52 21.33
N GLU A 53 -15.24 17.52 20.87
CA GLU A 53 -16.55 17.62 20.21
C GLU A 53 -17.52 16.67 20.92
N GLY A 54 -18.21 17.15 21.97
CA GLY A 54 -19.02 16.28 22.84
C GLY A 54 -18.17 15.17 23.44
N ASP A 55 -18.55 13.91 23.20
CA ASP A 55 -17.84 12.72 23.69
C ASP A 55 -16.59 12.35 22.85
N ILE A 56 -16.24 13.15 21.84
CA ILE A 56 -15.13 12.86 20.92
C ILE A 56 -13.94 13.77 21.25
N HIS A 57 -12.86 13.17 21.72
CA HIS A 57 -11.62 13.80 22.12
C HIS A 57 -10.52 13.58 21.07
N ARG A 58 -10.26 14.58 20.23
CA ARG A 58 -9.23 14.56 19.17
C ARG A 58 -7.93 15.15 19.70
N LEU A 59 -7.21 14.34 20.47
CA LEU A 59 -6.06 14.80 21.25
C LEU A 59 -4.76 14.04 20.93
N LEU A 60 -4.83 12.95 20.17
CA LEU A 60 -3.66 12.13 19.86
C LEU A 60 -2.86 12.67 18.67
N MET A 61 -1.54 12.61 18.80
CA MET A 61 -0.60 12.83 17.70
C MET A 61 -0.27 11.49 17.02
N GLY A 62 -0.58 11.36 15.74
CA GLY A 62 -0.34 10.14 14.94
C GLY A 62 0.96 10.13 14.13
N ASN A 63 1.41 8.94 13.72
CA ASN A 63 2.62 8.66 12.93
C ASN A 63 2.31 8.56 11.43
N PHE A 64 1.73 9.59 10.83
CA PHE A 64 1.33 9.58 9.41
C PHE A 64 2.46 9.91 8.42
N LYS A 65 3.70 10.08 8.90
CA LYS A 65 4.89 10.33 8.07
C LYS A 65 5.79 9.09 8.06
N ASP A 66 6.32 8.72 6.89
CA ASP A 66 7.13 7.50 6.69
C ASP A 66 8.48 7.51 7.40
N THR A 67 8.98 8.68 7.82
CA THR A 67 10.20 8.80 8.61
C THR A 67 10.01 9.78 9.77
N LEU A 68 10.10 9.27 10.99
CA LEU A 68 10.09 10.06 12.21
C LEU A 68 11.40 9.85 12.97
N ASP A 69 12.05 10.95 13.35
CA ASP A 69 13.22 10.89 14.21
C ASP A 69 12.81 10.64 15.67
N TRP A 70 13.68 10.02 16.45
CA TRP A 70 13.36 9.62 17.83
C TRP A 70 12.97 10.79 18.75
N HIS A 71 13.42 12.03 18.51
CA HIS A 71 13.00 13.18 19.32
C HIS A 71 11.53 13.52 19.06
N THR A 72 11.11 13.46 17.80
CA THR A 72 9.71 13.67 17.41
C THR A 72 8.84 12.57 18.00
N VAL A 73 9.27 11.31 17.91
CA VAL A 73 8.54 10.19 18.55
C VAL A 73 8.44 10.40 20.06
N PHE A 74 9.53 10.79 20.74
CA PHE A 74 9.51 11.05 22.18
C PHE A 74 8.54 12.18 22.58
N LEU A 75 8.59 13.33 21.91
CA LEU A 75 7.67 14.44 22.20
C LEU A 75 6.21 14.04 21.99
N LYS A 76 5.95 13.25 20.95
CA LYS A 76 4.64 12.70 20.64
C LYS A 76 4.12 11.83 21.80
N GLU A 77 4.98 10.97 22.33
CA GLU A 77 4.62 10.08 23.43
C GLU A 77 4.41 10.81 24.75
N VAL A 78 5.17 11.89 25.02
CA VAL A 78 4.86 12.79 26.13
C VAL A 78 3.43 13.31 26.05
N VAL A 79 2.98 13.74 24.86
CA VAL A 79 1.61 14.25 24.67
C VAL A 79 0.58 13.13 24.75
N ASN A 80 0.77 12.05 24.00
CA ASN A 80 -0.21 10.95 23.88
C ASN A 80 -0.42 10.23 25.22
N GLN A 81 0.66 9.85 25.91
CA GLN A 81 0.57 9.12 27.17
C GLN A 81 -0.01 10.00 28.29
N THR A 82 0.38 11.27 28.37
CA THR A 82 -0.17 12.21 29.36
C THR A 82 -1.67 12.43 29.12
N THR A 83 -2.06 12.62 27.87
CA THR A 83 -3.47 12.80 27.49
C THR A 83 -4.29 11.56 27.86
N PHE A 84 -3.79 10.37 27.51
CA PHE A 84 -4.44 9.10 27.83
C PHE A 84 -4.59 8.90 29.34
N LYS A 85 -3.51 9.11 30.13
CA LYS A 85 -3.56 9.00 31.60
C LYS A 85 -4.59 9.93 32.23
N ARG A 86 -4.61 11.21 31.81
CA ARG A 86 -5.60 12.21 32.29
C ARG A 86 -7.02 11.77 31.98
N LEU A 87 -7.25 11.34 30.75
CA LEU A 87 -8.57 10.91 30.30
C LEU A 87 -9.04 9.65 31.05
N CYS A 88 -8.17 8.67 31.26
CA CYS A 88 -8.47 7.50 32.09
C CYS A 88 -8.75 7.86 33.54
N ARG A 89 -8.03 8.84 34.12
CA ARG A 89 -8.28 9.31 35.49
C ARG A 89 -9.61 10.02 35.63
N ASP A 90 -9.96 10.87 34.67
CA ASP A 90 -11.15 11.71 34.74
C ASP A 90 -12.42 10.92 34.35
N PHE A 91 -12.33 10.06 33.33
CA PHE A 91 -13.44 9.23 32.85
C PHE A 91 -13.61 7.92 33.62
N GLN A 92 -12.54 7.38 34.22
CA GLN A 92 -12.52 6.11 34.95
C GLN A 92 -13.14 4.96 34.11
N PRO A 93 -12.57 4.60 32.94
CA PRO A 93 -13.14 3.57 32.09
C PRO A 93 -13.16 2.20 32.77
N ASP A 94 -14.25 1.45 32.57
CA ASP A 94 -14.33 0.05 32.98
C ASP A 94 -13.60 -0.87 31.99
N ILE A 95 -13.46 -0.44 30.72
CA ILE A 95 -12.74 -1.13 29.64
C ILE A 95 -12.24 -0.15 28.58
N ILE A 96 -11.08 -0.46 27.98
CA ILE A 96 -10.56 0.20 26.77
C ILE A 96 -10.93 -0.65 25.56
N PHE A 97 -11.61 -0.06 24.57
CA PHE A 97 -11.98 -0.75 23.34
C PHE A 97 -11.29 -0.11 22.12
N LEU A 98 -10.35 -0.86 21.53
CA LEU A 98 -9.41 -0.37 20.53
C LEU A 98 -9.81 -0.84 19.13
N PHE A 99 -10.03 0.10 18.21
CA PHE A 99 -10.39 -0.17 16.82
C PHE A 99 -9.15 -0.19 15.91
N ASN A 100 -8.73 0.99 15.42
CA ASN A 100 -7.63 1.11 14.46
C ASN A 100 -6.41 1.75 15.11
N LEU A 101 -5.38 0.95 15.38
CA LEU A 101 -4.12 1.45 15.93
C LEU A 101 -3.08 1.81 14.87
N SER A 102 -3.44 1.76 13.58
CA SER A 102 -2.54 2.23 12.51
C SER A 102 -2.16 3.68 12.77
N HIS A 103 -0.86 3.96 12.86
CA HIS A 103 -0.29 5.28 13.15
C HIS A 103 -0.54 5.83 14.57
N ILE A 104 -1.31 5.15 15.44
CA ILE A 104 -1.31 5.39 16.88
C ILE A 104 -0.18 4.57 17.50
N SER A 105 0.48 5.08 18.55
CA SER A 105 1.50 4.28 19.23
C SER A 105 0.86 3.19 20.09
N THR A 106 1.46 2.01 20.08
CA THR A 106 1.07 0.89 20.93
C THR A 106 1.40 1.12 22.41
N SER A 107 2.05 2.24 22.75
CA SER A 107 2.29 2.67 24.13
C SER A 107 1.00 2.86 24.95
N LEU A 108 -0.09 3.28 24.31
CA LEU A 108 -1.38 3.49 24.98
C LEU A 108 -2.00 2.18 25.46
N ASP A 109 -1.82 1.13 24.65
CA ASP A 109 -2.27 -0.22 24.95
C ASP A 109 -1.49 -0.80 26.13
N LEU A 110 -0.16 -0.66 26.10
CA LEU A 110 0.72 -1.05 27.20
C LEU A 110 0.40 -0.30 28.50
N LEU A 111 0.13 1.01 28.40
CA LEU A 111 -0.34 1.81 29.53
C LEU A 111 -1.65 1.29 30.11
N ALA A 112 -2.62 0.92 29.27
CA ALA A 112 -3.88 0.36 29.73
C ALA A 112 -3.66 -0.93 30.54
N HIS A 113 -2.80 -1.83 30.05
CA HIS A 113 -2.41 -3.05 30.75
C HIS A 113 -1.74 -2.76 32.10
N GLU A 114 -0.77 -1.84 32.16
CA GLU A 114 -0.10 -1.48 33.41
C GLU A 114 -1.03 -0.79 34.42
N MET A 115 -2.01 -0.03 33.92
CA MET A 115 -3.07 0.57 34.73
C MET A 115 -4.11 -0.46 35.20
N GLY A 116 -3.99 -1.72 34.80
CA GLY A 116 -4.94 -2.79 35.14
C GLY A 116 -6.31 -2.63 34.49
N LEU A 117 -6.39 -1.87 33.39
CA LEU A 117 -7.62 -1.68 32.63
C LEU A 117 -7.77 -2.80 31.61
N PRO A 118 -8.90 -3.51 31.55
CA PRO A 118 -9.11 -4.51 30.50
C PRO A 118 -9.10 -3.84 29.14
N THR A 119 -8.52 -4.53 28.17
CA THR A 119 -8.44 -4.13 26.77
C THR A 119 -9.19 -5.12 25.89
N CYS A 120 -9.88 -4.61 24.88
CA CYS A 120 -10.48 -5.40 23.81
C CYS A 120 -10.18 -4.76 22.45
N TYR A 121 -9.97 -5.57 21.41
CA TYR A 121 -9.51 -5.10 20.11
C TYR A 121 -10.43 -5.53 18.98
N TYR A 122 -10.84 -4.59 18.13
CA TYR A 122 -11.66 -4.85 16.95
C TYR A 122 -10.84 -4.75 15.65
N ILE A 123 -10.43 -5.92 15.14
CA ILE A 123 -9.47 -6.09 14.06
C ILE A 123 -10.18 -6.21 12.70
N SER A 124 -10.26 -5.10 11.95
CA SER A 124 -10.75 -5.09 10.55
C SER A 124 -9.67 -4.77 9.51
N ASN A 125 -8.42 -4.51 9.90
CA ASN A 125 -7.35 -4.19 8.95
C ASN A 125 -5.99 -4.80 9.37
N ASN A 126 -4.93 -4.50 8.63
CA ASN A 126 -3.62 -5.14 8.78
C ASN A 126 -2.78 -4.61 9.96
N TRP A 127 -3.28 -3.70 10.79
CA TRP A 127 -2.50 -3.13 11.89
C TRP A 127 -2.05 -4.22 12.86
N PHE A 128 -2.91 -5.19 13.18
CA PHE A 128 -2.58 -6.29 14.09
C PHE A 128 -1.48 -7.21 13.55
N ALA A 129 -1.47 -7.44 12.24
CA ALA A 129 -0.41 -8.22 11.59
C ALA A 129 0.95 -7.49 11.62
N THR A 130 0.98 -6.18 11.88
CA THR A 130 2.17 -5.34 11.73
C THR A 130 2.45 -4.43 12.92
N TRP A 131 1.85 -4.68 14.08
CA TRP A 131 1.91 -3.77 15.23
C TRP A 131 3.33 -3.55 15.75
N GLU A 132 4.25 -4.52 15.59
CA GLU A 132 5.67 -4.38 15.97
C GLU A 132 6.42 -3.37 15.11
N LYS A 133 5.80 -2.89 14.03
CA LYS A 133 6.32 -1.78 13.23
C LYS A 133 6.04 -0.41 13.84
N ASP A 134 5.31 -0.32 14.95
CA ASP A 134 5.14 0.96 15.63
C ASP A 134 6.50 1.59 15.96
N HIS A 135 6.61 2.90 15.71
CA HIS A 135 7.88 3.61 15.85
C HIS A 135 8.37 3.61 17.28
N TRP A 136 7.47 3.74 18.27
CA TRP A 136 7.86 3.70 19.67
C TRP A 136 8.33 2.32 20.07
N TYR A 137 7.60 1.28 19.65
CA TYR A 137 8.00 -0.11 19.86
C TYR A 137 9.35 -0.45 19.20
N GLN A 138 9.58 -0.07 17.94
CA GLN A 138 10.84 -0.33 17.23
C GLN A 138 12.03 0.41 17.83
N VAL A 139 11.79 1.61 18.36
CA VAL A 139 12.78 2.39 19.07
C VAL A 139 13.19 1.70 20.38
N TRP A 140 12.50 0.65 20.86
CA TRP A 140 12.69 0.23 22.24
C TRP A 140 13.57 -1.00 22.60
N PRO A 141 13.85 -2.06 21.81
CA PRO A 141 14.72 -3.15 22.27
C PRO A 141 16.13 -3.16 21.67
N LYS A 142 16.51 -2.19 20.81
CA LYS A 142 17.81 -2.22 20.12
C LYS A 142 18.86 -1.38 20.85
N GLY A 143 19.78 -2.05 21.55
CA GLY A 143 20.88 -1.48 22.35
C GLY A 143 21.91 -0.65 21.57
N GLY A 144 21.53 0.51 21.05
CA GLY A 144 22.43 1.49 20.44
C GLY A 144 22.79 2.67 21.37
N LYS A 145 23.78 3.49 20.96
CA LYS A 145 24.37 4.56 21.80
C LYS A 145 23.42 5.73 22.13
N GLY A 146 22.37 5.97 21.33
CA GLY A 146 21.34 7.01 21.59
C GLY A 146 20.21 6.57 22.52
N PHE A 147 20.04 5.25 22.72
CA PHE A 147 18.93 4.70 23.49
C PHE A 147 19.11 4.83 25.00
N LYS A 148 20.34 5.06 25.50
CA LYS A 148 20.58 5.38 26.93
C LYS A 148 19.98 6.73 27.33
N VAL A 149 20.13 7.74 26.47
CA VAL A 149 19.54 9.07 26.66
C VAL A 149 18.03 8.98 26.58
N LEU A 150 17.51 8.26 25.57
CA LEU A 150 16.09 8.03 25.45
C LEU A 150 15.53 7.31 26.68
N ARG A 151 16.22 6.27 27.19
CA ARG A 151 15.83 5.56 28.42
C ARG A 151 15.82 6.47 29.64
N PHE A 152 16.85 7.31 29.79
CA PHE A 152 16.90 8.31 30.85
C PHE A 152 15.73 9.30 30.75
N LEU A 153 15.48 9.85 29.56
CA LEU A 153 14.39 10.79 29.33
C LEU A 153 13.03 10.12 29.53
N SER A 154 12.81 8.91 29.03
CA SER A 154 11.58 8.15 29.24
C SER A 154 11.33 7.94 30.73
N HIS A 155 12.34 7.52 31.49
CA HIS A 155 12.21 7.39 32.94
C HIS A 155 11.93 8.74 33.63
N HIS A 156 12.63 9.82 33.23
CA HIS A 156 12.45 11.16 33.79
C HIS A 156 11.06 11.75 33.50
N PHE A 157 10.47 11.43 32.36
CA PHE A 157 9.12 11.85 31.96
C PHE A 157 8.05 10.78 32.26
N GLU A 158 8.38 9.75 33.02
CA GLU A 158 7.48 8.65 33.40
C GLU A 158 6.76 8.00 32.18
N LEU A 159 7.47 7.97 31.06
CA LEU A 159 7.12 7.17 29.90
C LEU A 159 7.63 5.76 30.16
N LEU A 160 6.69 4.83 30.27
CA LEU A 160 6.97 3.48 30.75
C LEU A 160 7.99 2.77 29.86
N PRO A 161 9.08 2.22 30.43
CA PRO A 161 10.03 1.42 29.71
C PRO A 161 9.54 -0.03 29.59
N PHE A 162 9.34 -0.51 28.36
CA PHE A 162 8.84 -1.88 28.15
C PHE A 162 9.95 -2.94 28.21
N SER A 163 9.69 -4.04 28.91
CA SER A 163 10.46 -5.29 28.84
C SER A 163 9.60 -6.50 28.47
N GLN A 164 8.27 -6.32 28.30
CA GLN A 164 7.34 -7.40 28.01
C GLN A 164 6.67 -7.25 26.63
N PRO A 165 6.38 -8.36 25.94
CA PRO A 165 5.57 -8.34 24.73
C PRO A 165 4.13 -7.94 25.06
N LEU A 166 3.46 -7.24 24.13
CA LEU A 166 2.02 -6.99 24.20
C LEU A 166 1.26 -8.32 24.15
N ASP A 167 0.39 -8.53 25.14
CA ASP A 167 -0.49 -9.70 25.22
C ASP A 167 -1.92 -9.31 24.86
N PHE A 168 -2.34 -9.71 23.66
CA PHE A 168 -3.67 -9.39 23.14
C PHE A 168 -4.69 -10.44 23.59
N LYS A 169 -5.28 -10.25 24.77
CA LYS A 169 -6.22 -11.21 25.38
C LYS A 169 -7.58 -11.28 24.67
N HIS A 170 -8.25 -10.14 24.47
CA HIS A 170 -9.63 -10.10 23.95
C HIS A 170 -9.67 -9.57 22.51
N LEU A 171 -9.53 -10.47 21.55
CA LEU A 171 -9.50 -10.15 20.12
C LEU A 171 -10.86 -10.42 19.46
N ILE A 172 -11.36 -9.44 18.71
CA ILE A 172 -12.51 -9.57 17.83
C ILE A 172 -12.02 -9.32 16.40
N PHE A 173 -12.17 -10.29 15.51
CA PHE A 173 -11.91 -10.12 14.08
C PHE A 173 -13.22 -9.88 13.32
N THR A 174 -13.19 -9.00 12.32
CA THR A 174 -14.38 -8.73 11.48
C THR A 174 -14.76 -9.89 10.56
N SER A 175 -13.83 -10.80 10.31
CA SER A 175 -14.04 -11.91 9.39
C SER A 175 -13.08 -13.07 9.70
N GLN A 176 -13.46 -14.29 9.32
CA GLN A 176 -12.60 -15.46 9.47
C GLN A 176 -11.33 -15.34 8.63
N TYR A 177 -11.44 -14.75 7.44
CA TYR A 177 -10.31 -14.42 6.57
C TYR A 177 -9.28 -13.54 7.27
N ARG A 178 -9.71 -12.49 8.00
CA ARG A 178 -8.80 -11.64 8.78
C ARG A 178 -8.12 -12.39 9.93
N LYS A 179 -8.88 -13.24 10.65
CA LYS A 179 -8.33 -14.13 11.68
C LYS A 179 -7.26 -15.07 11.09
N ASN A 180 -7.53 -15.65 9.92
CA ASN A 180 -6.61 -16.56 9.23
C ASN A 180 -5.31 -15.87 8.81
N ILE A 181 -5.36 -14.64 8.30
CA ILE A 181 -4.15 -13.86 7.98
C ILE A 181 -3.29 -13.65 9.22
N ALA A 182 -3.90 -13.28 10.35
CA ALA A 182 -3.17 -13.07 11.60
C ALA A 182 -2.43 -14.35 12.04
N VAL A 183 -3.10 -15.50 11.98
CA VAL A 183 -2.50 -16.81 12.29
C VAL A 183 -1.38 -17.16 11.30
N GLN A 184 -1.57 -16.91 10.01
CA GLN A 184 -0.57 -17.18 8.97
C GLN A 184 0.73 -16.40 9.16
N VAL A 185 0.65 -15.16 9.69
CA VAL A 185 1.84 -14.36 10.02
C VAL A 185 2.37 -14.62 11.43
N GLY A 186 1.92 -15.70 12.09
CA GLY A 186 2.43 -16.17 13.37
C GLY A 186 1.85 -15.47 14.61
N LYS A 187 0.71 -14.78 14.49
CA LYS A 187 0.03 -14.18 15.66
C LYS A 187 -0.86 -15.22 16.35
N SER A 188 -0.89 -15.17 17.68
CA SER A 188 -1.88 -15.92 18.45
C SER A 188 -3.26 -15.33 18.24
N ALA A 189 -4.24 -16.18 17.92
CA ALA A 189 -5.64 -15.80 17.76
C ALA A 189 -6.61 -16.95 18.14
N ALA A 190 -6.15 -17.93 18.93
CA ALA A 190 -6.92 -19.13 19.24
C ALA A 190 -8.29 -18.81 19.89
N HIS A 191 -8.30 -17.90 20.86
CA HIS A 191 -9.49 -17.46 21.58
C HIS A 191 -10.20 -16.24 20.97
N ALA A 192 -9.80 -15.82 19.76
CA ALA A 192 -10.37 -14.62 19.15
C ALA A 192 -11.78 -14.89 18.60
N ALA A 193 -12.73 -14.01 18.90
CA ALA A 193 -14.07 -14.01 18.35
C ALA A 193 -14.07 -13.51 16.90
N VAL A 194 -15.03 -13.96 16.09
CA VAL A 194 -15.28 -13.42 14.75
C VAL A 194 -16.67 -12.77 14.78
N ILE A 195 -16.70 -11.43 14.72
CA ILE A 195 -17.93 -10.65 14.80
C ILE A 195 -17.90 -9.63 13.65
N PRO A 196 -18.71 -9.83 12.59
CA PRO A 196 -18.71 -8.96 11.42
C PRO A 196 -19.27 -7.57 11.74
N TRP A 197 -19.02 -6.62 10.84
CA TRP A 197 -19.76 -5.36 10.85
C TRP A 197 -21.26 -5.66 10.72
N GLY A 198 -22.07 -4.89 11.43
CA GLY A 198 -23.52 -4.91 11.28
C GLY A 198 -24.03 -3.64 10.60
N ILE A 199 -25.21 -3.73 10.00
CA ILE A 199 -25.89 -2.65 9.30
C ILE A 199 -27.19 -2.31 10.01
N ASP A 200 -27.42 -1.01 10.18
CA ASP A 200 -28.71 -0.46 10.59
C ASP A 200 -29.69 -0.58 9.42
N ILE A 201 -30.52 -1.64 9.47
CA ILE A 201 -31.51 -1.93 8.45
C ILE A 201 -32.67 -0.93 8.42
N SER A 202 -32.84 -0.12 9.48
CA SER A 202 -33.84 0.94 9.51
C SER A 202 -33.39 2.14 8.68
N ARG A 203 -32.09 2.49 8.77
CA ARG A 203 -31.45 3.51 7.92
C ARG A 203 -31.31 3.03 6.47
N PHE A 204 -30.80 1.82 6.28
CA PHE A 204 -30.62 1.20 4.96
C PHE A 204 -31.79 0.27 4.64
N PHE A 205 -33.00 0.83 4.64
CA PHE A 205 -34.21 0.05 4.43
C PHE A 205 -34.32 -0.48 3.00
N TYR A 206 -35.00 -1.63 2.87
CA TYR A 206 -35.19 -2.29 1.58
C TYR A 206 -36.22 -1.57 0.72
N LYS A 207 -35.88 -1.31 -0.54
CA LYS A 207 -36.81 -0.74 -1.53
C LYS A 207 -37.13 -1.79 -2.59
N LYS A 208 -38.40 -2.21 -2.65
CA LYS A 208 -38.90 -3.08 -3.72
C LYS A 208 -38.69 -2.42 -5.08
N ALA A 209 -38.24 -3.19 -6.05
CA ALA A 209 -38.34 -2.75 -7.43
C ALA A 209 -39.77 -2.97 -7.91
N ASN A 210 -40.46 -1.90 -8.26
CA ASN A 210 -41.84 -1.94 -8.71
C ASN A 210 -41.95 -2.51 -10.14
N GLY A 211 -41.43 -3.71 -10.39
CA GLY A 211 -41.42 -4.39 -11.70
C GLY A 211 -40.53 -3.74 -12.77
N GLN A 212 -39.78 -2.67 -12.43
CA GLN A 212 -38.91 -1.97 -13.37
C GLN A 212 -37.67 -2.80 -13.71
N LYS A 213 -37.32 -2.86 -15.00
CA LYS A 213 -36.07 -3.47 -15.47
C LYS A 213 -34.87 -2.70 -14.91
N PRO A 214 -33.79 -3.39 -14.50
CA PRO A 214 -32.58 -2.71 -14.04
C PRO A 214 -32.00 -1.86 -15.16
N SER A 215 -31.62 -0.63 -14.84
CA SER A 215 -31.07 0.29 -15.84
C SER A 215 -29.99 1.21 -15.28
N ARG A 216 -29.67 1.15 -13.97
CA ARG A 216 -28.72 2.07 -13.33
C ARG A 216 -27.69 1.31 -12.52
N LEU A 217 -26.43 1.45 -12.92
CA LEU A 217 -25.29 0.85 -12.22
C LEU A 217 -24.72 1.82 -11.18
N LEU A 218 -24.22 1.27 -10.08
CA LEU A 218 -23.58 2.03 -9.01
C LEU A 218 -22.25 1.39 -8.62
N TYR A 219 -21.23 2.21 -8.44
CA TYR A 219 -20.02 1.89 -7.72
C TYR A 219 -19.95 2.79 -6.48
N VAL A 220 -19.65 2.21 -5.32
CA VAL A 220 -19.41 2.95 -4.06
C VAL A 220 -18.07 2.53 -3.46
N GLY A 221 -17.19 3.49 -3.22
CA GLY A 221 -15.93 3.24 -2.53
C GLY A 221 -14.85 4.27 -2.79
N GLN A 222 -13.67 4.04 -2.20
CA GLN A 222 -12.51 4.88 -2.48
C GLN A 222 -12.10 4.78 -3.95
N ILE A 223 -11.80 5.92 -4.57
CA ILE A 223 -11.32 5.97 -5.96
C ILE A 223 -9.83 5.63 -6.00
N LYS A 224 -9.53 4.32 -5.99
CA LYS A 224 -8.16 3.78 -5.99
C LYS A 224 -8.02 2.57 -6.91
N PRO A 225 -6.84 2.34 -7.52
CA PRO A 225 -6.63 1.23 -8.47
C PRO A 225 -6.99 -0.15 -7.92
N HIS A 226 -6.60 -0.46 -6.67
CA HIS A 226 -6.90 -1.77 -6.07
C HIS A 226 -8.39 -2.01 -5.83
N LYS A 227 -9.25 -1.00 -6.02
CA LYS A 227 -10.70 -1.12 -5.95
C LYS A 227 -11.35 -1.46 -7.31
N GLY A 228 -10.55 -1.50 -8.38
CA GLY A 228 -10.90 -2.06 -9.70
C GLY A 228 -11.90 -1.25 -10.53
N ILE A 229 -12.08 0.06 -10.26
CA ILE A 229 -13.05 0.90 -10.98
C ILE A 229 -12.84 0.84 -12.49
N ASP A 230 -11.59 0.72 -12.93
CA ASP A 230 -11.23 0.53 -14.33
C ASP A 230 -11.83 -0.73 -14.94
N THR A 231 -11.97 -1.83 -14.17
CA THR A 231 -12.66 -3.05 -14.59
C THR A 231 -14.14 -2.81 -14.80
N ALA A 232 -14.80 -2.00 -13.95
CA ALA A 232 -16.20 -1.62 -14.15
C ALA A 232 -16.38 -0.74 -15.40
N ILE A 233 -15.47 0.22 -15.64
CA ILE A 233 -15.49 1.07 -16.85
C ILE A 233 -15.26 0.24 -18.11
N LYS A 234 -14.26 -0.65 -18.12
CA LYS A 234 -14.00 -1.58 -19.24
C LYS A 234 -15.21 -2.50 -19.49
N ALA A 235 -15.84 -3.01 -18.43
CA ALA A 235 -17.05 -3.82 -18.55
C ALA A 235 -18.20 -3.04 -19.19
N LEU A 236 -18.40 -1.76 -18.82
CA LEU A 236 -19.39 -0.89 -19.45
C LEU A 236 -19.07 -0.65 -20.94
N GLY A 237 -17.78 -0.48 -21.28
CA GLY A 237 -17.33 -0.37 -22.67
C GLY A 237 -17.67 -1.61 -23.50
N LEU A 238 -17.43 -2.80 -22.95
CA LEU A 238 -17.79 -4.07 -23.58
C LEU A 238 -19.31 -4.25 -23.70
N LEU A 239 -20.09 -3.84 -22.71
CA LEU A 239 -21.56 -3.84 -22.78
C LEU A 239 -22.08 -2.99 -23.95
N LYS A 240 -21.45 -1.85 -24.22
CA LYS A 240 -21.77 -1.01 -25.38
C LYS A 240 -21.35 -1.69 -26.69
N GLN A 241 -20.09 -2.10 -26.80
CA GLN A 241 -19.50 -2.60 -28.05
C GLN A 241 -20.06 -3.96 -28.48
N ASP A 242 -20.12 -4.92 -27.55
CA ASP A 242 -20.42 -6.32 -27.86
C ASP A 242 -21.90 -6.67 -27.68
N TYR A 243 -22.64 -5.90 -26.87
CA TYR A 243 -23.99 -6.25 -26.44
C TYR A 243 -25.05 -5.15 -26.67
N GLY A 244 -24.69 -4.02 -27.29
CA GLY A 244 -25.61 -2.96 -27.70
C GLY A 244 -26.19 -2.12 -26.57
N CYS A 245 -25.62 -2.16 -25.36
CA CYS A 245 -26.09 -1.37 -24.20
C CYS A 245 -25.56 0.07 -24.25
N ASN A 246 -25.95 0.84 -25.26
CA ASN A 246 -25.36 2.15 -25.57
C ASN A 246 -25.59 3.23 -24.50
N THR A 247 -26.69 3.17 -23.76
CA THR A 247 -27.15 4.24 -22.87
C THR A 247 -27.11 3.85 -21.39
N LEU A 248 -26.48 2.74 -21.03
CA LEU A 248 -26.43 2.27 -19.64
C LEU A 248 -25.55 3.19 -18.78
N PRO A 249 -26.09 3.92 -17.79
CA PRO A 249 -25.30 4.78 -16.91
C PRO A 249 -24.64 4.00 -15.77
N ILE A 250 -23.46 4.48 -15.35
CA ILE A 250 -22.83 4.11 -14.08
C ILE A 250 -22.50 5.35 -13.26
N THR A 251 -22.93 5.33 -12.00
CA THR A 251 -22.56 6.35 -11.01
C THR A 251 -21.40 5.84 -10.17
N ILE A 252 -20.35 6.63 -10.05
CA ILE A 252 -19.16 6.35 -9.24
C ILE A 252 -19.16 7.31 -8.04
N ALA A 253 -19.47 6.76 -6.87
CA ALA A 253 -19.51 7.50 -5.61
C ALA A 253 -18.26 7.24 -4.76
N GLY A 254 -17.49 8.29 -4.53
CA GLY A 254 -16.20 8.25 -3.85
C GLY A 254 -15.42 9.55 -4.01
N ASP A 255 -14.47 9.80 -3.10
CA ASP A 255 -13.63 11.01 -3.14
C ASP A 255 -12.70 11.01 -4.37
N ASP A 256 -13.12 11.71 -5.41
CA ASP A 256 -12.43 11.88 -6.69
C ASP A 256 -11.32 12.93 -6.63
N LYS A 257 -11.35 13.82 -5.64
CA LYS A 257 -10.32 14.84 -5.40
C LYS A 257 -9.05 14.24 -4.79
N SER A 258 -9.16 13.14 -4.05
CA SER A 258 -8.02 12.47 -3.41
C SER A 258 -7.05 11.80 -4.40
N SER A 259 -7.50 11.47 -5.61
CA SER A 259 -6.73 10.71 -6.60
C SER A 259 -6.90 11.29 -8.01
N PRO A 260 -6.50 12.56 -8.25
CA PRO A 260 -6.86 13.29 -9.47
C PRO A 260 -6.34 12.60 -10.73
N TYR A 261 -5.12 12.07 -10.70
CA TYR A 261 -4.56 11.31 -11.83
C TYR A 261 -5.40 10.07 -12.15
N TYR A 262 -5.89 9.35 -11.13
CA TYR A 262 -6.70 8.14 -11.37
C TYR A 262 -8.03 8.49 -12.00
N VAL A 263 -8.64 9.58 -11.55
CA VAL A 263 -9.86 10.09 -12.16
C VAL A 263 -9.62 10.47 -13.62
N THR A 264 -8.52 11.17 -13.93
CA THR A 264 -8.16 11.48 -15.33
C THR A 264 -8.03 10.20 -16.16
N TYR A 265 -7.29 9.20 -15.68
CA TYR A 265 -7.16 7.92 -16.37
C TYR A 265 -8.50 7.19 -16.56
N LEU A 266 -9.37 7.18 -15.55
CA LEU A 266 -10.70 6.59 -15.66
C LEU A 266 -11.55 7.31 -16.70
N ARG A 267 -11.39 8.63 -16.84
CA ARG A 267 -12.06 9.43 -17.89
C ARG A 267 -11.51 9.13 -19.27
N ASP A 268 -10.19 9.10 -19.44
CA ASP A 268 -9.53 8.77 -20.71
C ASP A 268 -9.89 7.35 -21.16
N LEU A 269 -9.94 6.41 -20.21
CA LEU A 269 -10.40 5.04 -20.43
C LEU A 269 -11.87 5.00 -20.86
N ALA A 270 -12.74 5.78 -20.21
CA ALA A 270 -14.14 5.86 -20.61
C ALA A 270 -14.32 6.49 -22.00
N ASP A 271 -13.50 7.49 -22.33
CA ASP A 271 -13.52 8.16 -23.63
C ASP A 271 -13.05 7.24 -24.76
N SER A 272 -12.03 6.41 -24.52
CA SER A 272 -11.56 5.43 -25.53
C SER A 272 -12.61 4.37 -25.90
N TYR A 273 -13.55 4.08 -24.98
CA TYR A 273 -14.75 3.26 -25.25
C TYR A 273 -15.97 4.09 -25.72
N GLY A 274 -15.85 5.42 -25.76
CA GLY A 274 -16.92 6.36 -26.09
C GLY A 274 -18.09 6.32 -25.12
N ILE A 275 -17.86 5.97 -23.85
CA ILE A 275 -18.87 5.86 -22.78
C ILE A 275 -18.74 6.98 -21.74
N LEU A 276 -17.88 7.98 -21.97
CA LEU A 276 -17.64 9.07 -21.01
C LEU A 276 -18.95 9.76 -20.56
N LYS A 277 -19.91 9.94 -21.47
CA LYS A 277 -21.24 10.53 -21.18
C LYS A 277 -22.12 9.66 -20.29
N ASN A 278 -21.82 8.36 -20.17
CA ASN A 278 -22.57 7.41 -19.35
C ASN A 278 -22.02 7.32 -17.92
N ILE A 279 -20.94 8.02 -17.60
CA ILE A 279 -20.28 7.95 -16.29
C ILE A 279 -20.50 9.24 -15.52
N SER A 280 -21.06 9.13 -14.32
CA SER A 280 -21.18 10.24 -13.37
C SER A 280 -20.27 10.00 -12.17
N PHE A 281 -19.48 11.01 -11.79
CA PHE A 281 -18.70 11.00 -10.56
C PHE A 281 -19.38 11.94 -9.58
N THR A 282 -19.85 11.43 -8.45
CA THR A 282 -20.58 12.27 -7.45
C THR A 282 -19.64 12.96 -6.46
N GLY A 283 -18.37 12.55 -6.42
CA GLY A 283 -17.48 12.88 -5.31
C GLY A 283 -17.88 12.16 -4.02
N LEU A 284 -17.38 12.68 -2.89
CA LEU A 284 -17.71 12.16 -1.56
C LEU A 284 -19.19 12.43 -1.24
N THR A 285 -19.96 11.37 -1.02
CA THR A 285 -21.36 11.45 -0.58
C THR A 285 -21.43 11.34 0.94
N PRO A 286 -22.09 12.28 1.66
CA PRO A 286 -22.32 12.18 3.09
C PRO A 286 -23.06 10.88 3.46
N HIS A 287 -22.70 10.26 4.59
CA HIS A 287 -23.27 8.97 5.01
C HIS A 287 -24.80 8.98 5.13
N GLU A 288 -25.36 10.09 5.63
CA GLU A 288 -26.81 10.33 5.73
C GLU A 288 -27.55 10.28 4.38
N ASN A 289 -26.86 10.59 3.27
CA ASN A 289 -27.42 10.60 1.93
C ASN A 289 -27.21 9.27 1.18
N MET A 290 -26.43 8.34 1.75
CA MET A 290 -26.16 7.05 1.13
C MET A 290 -27.41 6.19 0.88
N PRO A 291 -28.42 6.11 1.78
CA PRO A 291 -29.66 5.39 1.49
C PRO A 291 -30.34 5.88 0.20
N ASN A 292 -30.44 7.20 0.02
CA ASN A 292 -31.03 7.80 -1.19
C ASN A 292 -30.23 7.45 -2.44
N LEU A 293 -28.89 7.46 -2.33
CA LEU A 293 -28.01 7.06 -3.42
C LEU A 293 -28.24 5.60 -3.80
N TYR A 294 -28.29 4.67 -2.84
CA TYR A 294 -28.57 3.27 -3.10
C TYR A 294 -29.95 3.10 -3.77
N HIS A 295 -31.00 3.73 -3.24
CA HIS A 295 -32.37 3.65 -3.78
C HIS A 295 -32.57 4.27 -5.16
N ALA A 296 -31.60 5.08 -5.62
CA ALA A 296 -31.57 5.65 -6.96
C ALA A 296 -30.88 4.74 -7.99
N HIS A 297 -30.40 3.55 -7.59
CA HIS A 297 -29.70 2.61 -8.46
C HIS A 297 -30.24 1.19 -8.31
N ASP A 298 -29.87 0.32 -9.25
CA ASP A 298 -30.45 -1.01 -9.38
C ASP A 298 -29.42 -2.12 -9.13
N ILE A 299 -28.20 -1.92 -9.63
CA ILE A 299 -27.10 -2.90 -9.56
C ILE A 299 -25.86 -2.23 -8.97
N LEU A 300 -25.30 -2.83 -7.93
CA LEU A 300 -23.98 -2.45 -7.39
C LEU A 300 -22.89 -3.28 -8.07
N VAL A 301 -21.86 -2.60 -8.60
CA VAL A 301 -20.71 -3.23 -9.25
C VAL A 301 -19.45 -2.97 -8.41
N LEU A 302 -18.89 -4.02 -7.79
CA LEU A 302 -17.69 -3.94 -6.93
C LEU A 302 -16.56 -4.88 -7.43
N PRO A 303 -15.79 -4.47 -8.45
CA PRO A 303 -14.74 -5.28 -9.06
C PRO A 303 -13.42 -5.27 -8.26
N PHE A 304 -13.44 -5.56 -6.96
CA PHE A 304 -12.23 -5.45 -6.12
C PHE A 304 -11.07 -6.31 -6.63
N VAL A 305 -9.93 -5.68 -6.87
CA VAL A 305 -8.67 -6.36 -7.24
C VAL A 305 -7.89 -6.74 -5.97
N GLY A 306 -7.82 -5.80 -5.03
CA GLY A 306 -7.19 -5.99 -3.73
C GLY A 306 -7.94 -6.94 -2.81
N GLU A 307 -7.36 -7.16 -1.64
CA GLU A 307 -8.00 -7.91 -0.56
C GLU A 307 -8.77 -6.94 0.33
N GLU A 308 -10.10 -7.10 0.40
CA GLU A 308 -10.95 -6.33 1.29
C GLU A 308 -11.17 -7.13 2.58
N ALA A 309 -11.13 -6.45 3.73
CA ALA A 309 -11.40 -7.13 4.99
C ALA A 309 -12.87 -7.51 5.11
N PHE A 310 -13.74 -6.53 4.86
CA PHE A 310 -15.19 -6.64 4.94
C PHE A 310 -15.78 -5.31 4.44
N SER A 311 -16.51 -5.30 3.33
CA SER A 311 -16.99 -4.07 2.70
C SER A 311 -18.32 -3.60 3.31
N ILE A 312 -18.32 -2.43 3.98
CA ILE A 312 -19.57 -1.83 4.51
C ILE A 312 -20.50 -1.39 3.38
N ALA A 313 -19.98 -0.78 2.32
CA ALA A 313 -20.79 -0.37 1.17
C ALA A 313 -21.50 -1.55 0.48
N LEU A 314 -20.89 -2.75 0.52
CA LEU A 314 -21.53 -3.96 0.03
C LEU A 314 -22.74 -4.32 0.90
N LEU A 315 -22.58 -4.33 2.23
CA LEU A 315 -23.67 -4.66 3.15
C LEU A 315 -24.80 -3.63 3.08
N GLU A 316 -24.48 -2.34 3.02
CA GLU A 316 -25.47 -1.25 2.87
C GLU A 316 -26.29 -1.44 1.58
N ALA A 317 -25.64 -1.70 0.45
CA ALA A 317 -26.32 -1.92 -0.82
C ALA A 317 -27.20 -3.20 -0.82
N MET A 318 -26.70 -4.29 -0.24
CA MET A 318 -27.48 -5.52 -0.04
C MET A 318 -28.71 -5.25 0.85
N SER A 319 -28.55 -4.41 1.89
CA SER A 319 -29.62 -4.00 2.79
C SER A 319 -30.69 -3.17 2.06
N CYS A 320 -30.27 -2.27 1.17
CA CYS A 320 -31.19 -1.43 0.37
C CYS A 320 -31.88 -2.18 -0.78
N GLY A 321 -31.45 -3.41 -1.11
CA GLY A 321 -32.06 -4.24 -2.15
C GLY A 321 -31.48 -4.04 -3.55
N LEU A 322 -30.19 -3.70 -3.66
CA LEU A 322 -29.50 -3.70 -4.96
C LEU A 322 -29.08 -5.12 -5.32
N ALA A 323 -29.13 -5.47 -6.61
CA ALA A 323 -28.46 -6.69 -7.07
C ALA A 323 -26.94 -6.47 -7.10
N ILE A 324 -26.17 -7.49 -6.72
CA ILE A 324 -24.73 -7.36 -6.54
C ILE A 324 -23.99 -8.07 -7.67
N VAL A 325 -23.06 -7.35 -8.32
CA VAL A 325 -22.05 -7.92 -9.22
C VAL A 325 -20.68 -7.58 -8.65
N SER A 326 -19.94 -8.57 -8.15
CA SER A 326 -18.71 -8.31 -7.39
C SER A 326 -17.68 -9.42 -7.54
N THR A 327 -16.41 -9.11 -7.29
CA THR A 327 -15.43 -10.16 -7.00
C THR A 327 -15.61 -10.65 -5.56
N ALA A 328 -15.43 -11.95 -5.31
CA ALA A 328 -15.42 -12.54 -3.97
C ALA A 328 -14.00 -12.53 -3.38
N ALA A 329 -13.49 -11.34 -3.07
CA ALA A 329 -12.12 -11.12 -2.60
C ALA A 329 -12.05 -10.93 -1.07
N GLY A 330 -11.04 -11.51 -0.42
CA GLY A 330 -10.81 -11.35 1.01
C GLY A 330 -12.03 -11.74 1.84
N GLY A 331 -12.36 -11.00 2.89
CA GLY A 331 -13.50 -11.33 3.75
C GLY A 331 -14.87 -11.13 3.09
N ASN A 332 -14.96 -10.49 1.92
CA ASN A 332 -16.22 -10.45 1.17
C ASN A 332 -16.64 -11.84 0.65
N SER A 333 -15.69 -12.79 0.52
CA SER A 333 -16.00 -14.20 0.22
C SER A 333 -16.84 -14.89 1.29
N GLU A 334 -16.92 -14.34 2.51
CA GLU A 334 -17.74 -14.86 3.61
C GLU A 334 -19.20 -14.33 3.53
N ILE A 335 -19.41 -13.27 2.76
CA ILE A 335 -20.71 -12.60 2.54
C ILE A 335 -21.35 -13.13 1.26
N LEU A 336 -20.56 -13.17 0.18
CA LEU A 336 -21.04 -13.41 -1.19
C LEU A 336 -21.08 -14.89 -1.51
N LYS A 337 -22.24 -15.35 -1.97
CA LYS A 337 -22.47 -16.68 -2.54
C LYS A 337 -22.98 -16.52 -3.96
N ASP A 338 -22.20 -16.99 -4.91
CA ASP A 338 -22.49 -16.89 -6.34
C ASP A 338 -23.85 -17.50 -6.68
N GLU A 339 -24.55 -16.87 -7.62
CA GLU A 339 -25.91 -17.17 -8.10
C GLU A 339 -27.02 -17.20 -7.02
N PHE A 340 -26.69 -16.91 -5.76
CA PHE A 340 -27.64 -16.83 -4.67
C PHE A 340 -27.90 -15.38 -4.26
N ASN A 341 -26.89 -14.69 -3.74
CA ASN A 341 -27.02 -13.31 -3.24
C ASN A 341 -26.14 -12.29 -3.99
N ALA A 342 -25.38 -12.76 -4.98
CA ALA A 342 -24.60 -11.96 -5.90
C ALA A 342 -24.29 -12.76 -7.16
N LEU A 343 -23.87 -12.07 -8.23
CA LEU A 343 -23.17 -12.69 -9.34
C LEU A 343 -21.68 -12.41 -9.21
N VAL A 344 -20.91 -13.46 -8.97
CA VAL A 344 -19.47 -13.39 -8.71
C VAL A 344 -18.70 -13.58 -10.01
N PHE A 345 -17.59 -12.88 -10.15
CA PHE A 345 -16.65 -13.05 -11.26
C PHE A 345 -15.20 -12.99 -10.78
N SER A 346 -14.27 -13.45 -11.62
CA SER A 346 -12.85 -13.44 -11.32
C SER A 346 -12.26 -12.03 -11.38
N LYS A 347 -11.24 -11.78 -10.54
CA LYS A 347 -10.57 -10.47 -10.46
C LYS A 347 -9.99 -10.06 -11.81
N GLU A 348 -9.95 -8.76 -12.05
CA GLU A 348 -9.33 -8.15 -13.24
C GLU A 348 -9.93 -8.66 -14.57
N ASN A 349 -11.17 -9.18 -14.55
CA ASN A 349 -11.83 -9.72 -15.73
C ASN A 349 -13.06 -8.87 -16.14
N PRO A 350 -12.87 -7.83 -16.96
CA PRO A 350 -13.96 -6.95 -17.38
C PRO A 350 -14.99 -7.67 -18.26
N ARG A 351 -14.59 -8.71 -19.01
CA ARG A 351 -15.50 -9.48 -19.87
C ARG A 351 -16.48 -10.31 -19.04
N LEU A 352 -16.01 -11.00 -18.01
CA LEU A 352 -16.92 -11.70 -17.08
C LEU A 352 -17.78 -10.72 -16.28
N CYS A 353 -17.23 -9.58 -15.84
CA CYS A 353 -18.00 -8.52 -15.20
C CYS A 353 -19.17 -8.05 -16.10
N ALA A 354 -18.89 -7.76 -17.37
CA ALA A 354 -19.90 -7.38 -18.36
C ALA A 354 -20.96 -8.47 -18.55
N GLN A 355 -20.56 -9.74 -18.62
CA GLN A 355 -21.50 -10.86 -18.76
C GLN A 355 -22.44 -10.99 -17.55
N GLN A 356 -21.93 -10.84 -16.31
CA GLN A 356 -22.77 -10.89 -15.12
C GLN A 356 -23.76 -9.71 -15.06
N ILE A 357 -23.31 -8.49 -15.42
CA ILE A 357 -24.22 -7.35 -15.55
C ILE A 357 -25.30 -7.65 -16.60
N LEU A 358 -24.91 -8.15 -17.78
CA LEU A 358 -25.84 -8.48 -18.86
C LEU A 358 -26.89 -9.51 -18.46
N ARG A 359 -26.53 -10.52 -17.66
CA ARG A 359 -27.48 -11.51 -17.13
C ARG A 359 -28.58 -10.84 -16.32
N LEU A 360 -28.23 -9.93 -15.41
CA LEU A 360 -29.23 -9.18 -14.62
C LEU A 360 -30.09 -8.26 -15.49
N LEU A 361 -29.51 -7.65 -16.53
CA LEU A 361 -30.26 -6.82 -17.49
C LEU A 361 -31.27 -7.61 -18.31
N LYS A 362 -30.96 -8.87 -18.65
CA LYS A 362 -31.78 -9.72 -19.52
C LYS A 362 -32.78 -10.60 -18.78
N ASP A 363 -32.51 -10.96 -17.52
CA ASP A 363 -33.34 -11.85 -16.72
C ASP A 363 -33.90 -11.14 -15.47
N PRO A 364 -35.14 -10.62 -15.54
CA PRO A 364 -35.80 -9.98 -14.40
C PRO A 364 -36.01 -10.91 -13.20
N LYS A 365 -36.16 -12.23 -13.42
CA LYS A 365 -36.36 -13.19 -12.32
C LYS A 365 -35.06 -13.40 -11.56
N LEU A 366 -33.94 -13.55 -12.29
CA LEU A 366 -32.62 -13.61 -11.68
C LEU A 366 -32.32 -12.33 -10.90
N PHE A 367 -32.60 -11.17 -11.50
CA PHE A 367 -32.42 -9.87 -10.85
C PHE A 367 -33.19 -9.76 -9.52
N GLU A 368 -34.46 -10.17 -9.51
CA GLU A 368 -35.27 -10.15 -8.29
C GLU A 368 -34.82 -11.17 -7.24
N SER A 369 -34.45 -12.37 -7.68
CA SER A 369 -33.92 -13.42 -6.81
C SER A 369 -32.64 -12.95 -6.10
N ILE A 370 -31.66 -12.44 -6.85
CA ILE A 370 -30.38 -11.98 -6.31
C ILE A 370 -30.59 -10.86 -5.28
N ARG A 371 -31.40 -9.85 -5.57
CA ARG A 371 -31.60 -8.73 -4.63
C ARG A 371 -32.32 -9.15 -3.35
N THR A 372 -33.29 -10.06 -3.47
CA THR A 372 -34.09 -10.51 -2.32
C THR A 372 -33.25 -11.38 -1.41
N ASN A 373 -32.45 -12.29 -1.98
CA ASN A 373 -31.50 -13.10 -1.23
C ASN A 373 -30.37 -12.27 -0.62
N ALA A 374 -29.91 -11.21 -1.31
CA ALA A 374 -28.98 -10.23 -0.76
C ALA A 374 -29.54 -9.57 0.50
N ARG A 375 -30.78 -9.07 0.45
CA ARG A 375 -31.48 -8.51 1.61
C ARG A 375 -31.63 -9.53 2.74
N SER A 376 -32.12 -10.73 2.42
CA SER A 376 -32.29 -11.82 3.39
C SER A 376 -30.98 -12.20 4.07
N THR A 377 -29.85 -12.13 3.36
CA THR A 377 -28.52 -12.37 3.94
C THR A 377 -28.18 -11.35 5.01
N ILE A 378 -28.51 -10.06 4.80
CA ILE A 378 -28.28 -9.00 5.79
C ILE A 378 -29.14 -9.20 7.03
N GLU A 379 -30.44 -9.46 6.84
CA GLU A 379 -31.37 -9.66 7.96
C GLU A 379 -31.00 -10.86 8.84
N GLN A 380 -30.47 -11.93 8.24
CA GLN A 380 -30.13 -13.15 8.97
C GLN A 380 -28.76 -13.11 9.66
N ARG A 381 -27.81 -12.31 9.17
CA ARG A 381 -26.39 -12.43 9.59
C ARG A 381 -25.68 -11.13 9.92
N PHE A 382 -26.17 -9.98 9.45
CA PHE A 382 -25.43 -8.71 9.46
C PHE A 382 -26.25 -7.53 9.97
N GLN A 383 -27.28 -7.78 10.78
CA GLN A 383 -27.98 -6.70 11.51
C GLN A 383 -27.07 -6.14 12.60
N ILE A 384 -27.08 -4.81 12.76
CA ILE A 384 -26.26 -4.12 13.76
C ILE A 384 -26.52 -4.62 15.18
N GLU A 385 -27.77 -4.93 15.51
CA GLU A 385 -28.19 -5.43 16.82
C GLU A 385 -27.50 -6.75 17.17
N GLN A 386 -27.40 -7.67 16.20
CA GLN A 386 -26.78 -9.00 16.39
C GLN A 386 -25.25 -8.89 16.59
N SER A 387 -24.61 -8.01 15.80
CA SER A 387 -23.18 -7.72 15.94
C SER A 387 -22.88 -7.08 17.30
N VAL A 388 -23.68 -6.09 17.72
CA VAL A 388 -23.48 -5.37 18.98
C VAL A 388 -23.81 -6.25 20.19
N ASP A 389 -24.82 -7.13 20.12
CA ASP A 389 -25.08 -8.14 21.15
C ASP A 389 -23.86 -9.02 21.40
N SER A 390 -23.25 -9.48 20.31
CA SER A 390 -22.08 -10.37 20.37
C SER A 390 -20.84 -9.63 20.88
N LEU A 391 -20.66 -8.39 20.47
CA LEU A 391 -19.57 -7.54 20.92
C LEU A 391 -19.72 -7.17 22.40
N GLU A 392 -20.92 -6.82 22.84
CA GLU A 392 -21.23 -6.49 24.23
C GLU A 392 -20.97 -7.69 25.17
N ARG A 393 -21.25 -8.93 24.71
CA ARG A 393 -20.88 -10.16 25.43
C ARG A 393 -19.38 -10.26 25.67
N VAL A 394 -18.56 -10.04 24.63
CA VAL A 394 -17.09 -10.09 24.73
C VAL A 394 -16.56 -8.97 25.64
N LEU A 395 -17.11 -7.75 25.55
CA LEU A 395 -16.71 -6.65 26.42
C LEU A 395 -17.03 -6.94 27.89
N LYS A 396 -18.24 -7.47 28.18
CA LYS A 396 -18.63 -7.86 29.55
C LYS A 396 -17.76 -8.99 30.09
N GLU A 397 -17.41 -9.96 29.25
CA GLU A 397 -16.49 -11.03 29.61
C GLU A 397 -15.11 -10.48 29.97
N ALA A 398 -14.55 -9.59 29.15
CA ALA A 398 -13.26 -8.95 29.42
C ALA A 398 -13.24 -8.19 30.75
N VAL A 399 -14.32 -7.46 31.06
CA VAL A 399 -14.48 -6.77 32.35
C VAL A 399 -14.58 -7.76 33.52
N ARG A 400 -15.28 -8.90 33.34
CA ARG A 400 -15.41 -9.93 34.38
C ARG A 400 -14.08 -10.64 34.64
N GLN A 401 -13.37 -11.06 33.58
CA GLN A 401 -12.07 -11.72 33.70
C GLN A 401 -11.03 -10.80 34.35
N ALA A 402 -11.04 -9.51 34.04
CA ALA A 402 -10.15 -8.55 34.69
C ALA A 402 -10.45 -8.36 36.18
N LYS A 403 -11.65 -8.67 36.68
CA LYS A 403 -11.96 -8.65 38.12
C LYS A 403 -11.43 -9.89 38.84
N THR A 404 -11.31 -11.03 38.14
CA THR A 404 -10.81 -12.29 38.69
C THR A 404 -9.30 -12.41 38.57
N ASP A 405 -8.70 -11.86 37.51
CA ASP A 405 -7.24 -11.72 37.40
C ASP A 405 -6.74 -10.77 38.51
N ARG A 406 -5.54 -11.03 39.06
CA ARG A 406 -4.92 -10.17 40.09
C ARG A 406 -4.81 -8.74 39.55
N GLN A 407 -5.71 -7.85 39.96
CA GLN A 407 -5.58 -6.45 39.61
C GLN A 407 -4.42 -5.82 40.37
N PRO A 408 -3.64 -4.91 39.77
CA PRO A 408 -2.73 -4.07 40.54
C PRO A 408 -3.56 -3.34 41.62
N THR A 409 -3.05 -3.33 42.84
CA THR A 409 -3.66 -2.66 44.00
C THR A 409 -3.89 -1.17 43.72
N ALA A 410 -4.82 -0.52 44.44
CA ALA A 410 -5.04 0.92 44.30
C ALA A 410 -3.75 1.72 44.54
N SER A 411 -2.88 1.25 45.45
CA SER A 411 -1.53 1.77 45.69
C SER A 411 -0.54 1.57 44.54
N GLU A 412 -0.71 0.54 43.71
CA GLU A 412 0.10 0.29 42.49
C GLU A 412 -0.43 1.10 41.29
N ARG A 413 -1.73 1.40 41.23
CA ARG A 413 -2.34 2.22 40.15
C ARG A 413 -2.18 3.72 40.35
N LEU A 414 -2.30 4.22 41.60
CA LEU A 414 -2.25 5.65 41.91
C LEU A 414 -0.98 6.34 41.37
N PRO A 415 0.24 5.76 41.48
CA PRO A 415 1.46 6.36 40.93
C PRO A 415 1.51 6.42 39.40
N LEU A 416 0.76 5.56 38.70
CA LEU A 416 0.70 5.52 37.23
C LEU A 416 -0.31 6.53 36.67
N MET A 417 -1.35 6.85 37.45
CA MET A 417 -2.43 7.79 37.11
C MET A 417 -2.24 9.21 37.69
N ALA A 418 -1.46 9.35 38.76
CA ALA A 418 -1.19 10.63 39.40
C ALA A 418 -0.04 11.36 38.71
N GLU A 419 -0.24 12.65 38.38
CA GLU A 419 0.89 13.53 38.09
C GLU A 419 1.64 13.82 39.40
N LYS A 420 2.94 13.51 39.48
CA LYS A 420 3.76 13.98 40.61
C LYS A 420 3.86 15.50 40.57
N GLY A 421 3.10 16.19 41.41
CA GLY A 421 3.11 17.65 41.59
C GLY A 421 1.82 18.35 41.15
N ARG A 422 1.81 19.70 41.14
CA ARG A 422 0.66 20.48 40.64
C ARG A 422 0.41 20.15 39.16
N PRO A 423 -0.85 20.05 38.70
CA PRO A 423 -1.15 19.73 37.32
C PRO A 423 -0.51 20.75 36.37
N GLU A 424 0.52 20.31 35.65
CA GLU A 424 1.28 21.17 34.74
C GLU A 424 0.55 21.20 33.39
N SER A 425 0.32 22.38 32.82
CA SER A 425 -0.29 22.47 31.48
C SER A 425 0.54 21.66 30.46
N LEU A 426 -0.10 20.95 29.53
CA LEU A 426 0.57 20.18 28.46
C LEU A 426 1.64 21.02 27.74
N THR A 427 1.36 22.31 27.51
CA THR A 427 2.30 23.25 26.89
C THR A 427 3.61 23.40 27.69
N LYS A 428 3.52 23.52 29.02
CA LYS A 428 4.70 23.62 29.89
C LYS A 428 5.48 22.30 29.93
N LEU A 429 4.80 21.16 30.01
CA LEU A 429 5.42 19.82 29.96
C LEU A 429 6.19 19.60 28.65
N VAL A 430 5.56 19.92 27.50
CA VAL A 430 6.19 19.83 26.17
C VAL A 430 7.38 20.79 26.06
N ASN A 431 7.28 22.01 26.59
CA ASN A 431 8.39 22.96 26.58
C ASN A 431 9.55 22.51 27.48
N ARG A 432 9.26 21.86 28.61
CA ARG A 432 10.27 21.20 29.46
C ARG A 432 10.95 20.06 28.71
N ALA A 433 10.19 19.18 28.05
CA ALA A 433 10.72 18.11 27.21
C ALA A 433 11.61 18.65 26.08
N LYS A 434 11.19 19.71 25.38
CA LYS A 434 11.99 20.37 24.34
C LYS A 434 13.32 20.91 24.87
N ARG A 435 13.34 21.50 26.07
CA ARG A 435 14.59 21.97 26.72
C ARG A 435 15.54 20.82 27.01
N TRP A 436 15.04 19.73 27.59
CA TRP A 436 15.81 18.52 27.83
C TRP A 436 16.34 17.88 26.55
N LEU A 437 15.55 17.86 25.47
CA LEU A 437 16.00 17.35 24.17
C LEU A 437 17.09 18.23 23.53
N LYS A 438 17.02 19.56 23.70
CA LYS A 438 18.11 20.47 23.28
C LYS A 438 19.39 20.19 24.06
N PHE A 439 19.28 20.02 25.38
CA PHE A 439 20.41 19.68 26.23
C PHE A 439 20.98 18.29 25.91
N SER A 440 20.12 17.30 25.63
CA SER A 440 20.56 15.96 25.25
C SER A 440 21.23 15.96 23.88
N LYS A 441 20.74 16.76 22.92
CA LYS A 441 21.46 17.00 21.65
C LYS A 441 22.82 17.61 21.90
N PHE A 442 22.92 18.59 22.79
CA PHE A 442 24.19 19.20 23.19
C PHE A 442 25.13 18.18 23.83
N ILE A 443 24.69 17.37 24.81
CA ILE A 443 25.51 16.30 25.42
C ILE A 443 25.95 15.28 24.39
N VAL A 444 25.04 14.80 23.54
CA VAL A 444 25.37 13.85 22.47
C VAL A 444 26.37 14.49 21.51
N GLN A 445 26.24 15.78 21.19
CA GLN A 445 27.19 16.50 20.32
C GLN A 445 28.55 16.76 21.00
N ALA A 446 28.58 17.23 22.24
CA ALA A 446 29.78 17.51 23.02
C ALA A 446 30.57 16.22 23.33
N ARG A 447 29.87 15.13 23.71
CA ARG A 447 30.49 13.82 23.93
C ARG A 447 31.00 13.18 22.63
N ASN A 448 30.43 13.58 21.49
CA ASN A 448 30.89 13.20 20.16
C ASN A 448 32.02 14.11 19.63
N LEU A 449 32.25 15.29 20.24
CA LEU A 449 33.40 16.16 19.98
C LEU A 449 34.68 15.66 20.69
N ILE A 450 34.54 14.95 21.81
CA ILE A 450 35.68 14.45 22.62
C ILE A 450 36.34 13.20 22.02
N ARG A 451 35.85 12.66 20.88
CA ARG A 451 36.46 11.49 20.21
C ARG A 451 36.96 11.86 18.81
N PRO A 452 38.29 11.88 18.57
CA PRO A 452 38.86 12.27 17.28
C PRO A 452 38.34 11.39 16.13
N GLN A 453 38.11 10.10 16.38
CA GLN A 453 37.53 9.17 15.41
C GLN A 453 36.08 9.53 14.99
N PHE A 454 35.29 10.15 15.87
CA PHE A 454 33.91 10.54 15.55
C PHE A 454 33.85 11.88 14.78
N ILE A 455 34.72 12.84 15.11
CA ILE A 455 34.89 14.06 14.30
C ILE A 455 35.36 13.69 12.90
N ILE A 456 36.36 12.80 12.76
CA ILE A 456 36.80 12.26 11.48
C ILE A 456 35.65 11.53 10.77
N HIS A 457 34.87 10.70 11.48
CA HIS A 457 33.75 9.98 10.87
C HIS A 457 32.58 10.89 10.48
N LYS A 458 32.32 11.98 11.22
CA LYS A 458 31.25 12.95 10.95
C LYS A 458 31.67 13.95 9.87
N LEU A 459 32.90 14.44 9.87
CA LEU A 459 33.50 15.20 8.77
C LEU A 459 33.58 14.32 7.53
N ARG A 460 33.99 13.06 7.63
CA ARG A 460 33.95 12.10 6.51
C ARG A 460 32.51 11.84 6.05
N ASN A 461 31.53 11.66 6.94
CA ASN A 461 30.12 11.47 6.54
C ASN A 461 29.48 12.76 5.99
N ALA A 462 29.85 13.93 6.50
CA ALA A 462 29.40 15.23 6.00
C ALA A 462 30.06 15.56 4.66
N PHE A 463 31.36 15.29 4.51
CA PHE A 463 32.09 15.36 3.26
C PHE A 463 31.58 14.31 2.27
N GLN A 464 31.23 13.09 2.69
CA GLN A 464 30.63 12.03 1.85
C GLN A 464 29.20 12.36 1.43
N LYS A 465 28.38 12.96 2.32
CA LYS A 465 27.06 13.49 1.97
C LYS A 465 27.16 14.68 1.04
N ALA A 466 28.06 15.62 1.32
CA ALA A 466 28.33 16.79 0.49
C ALA A 466 28.94 16.40 -0.86
N SER A 467 29.77 15.35 -0.94
CA SER A 467 30.43 14.90 -2.18
C SER A 467 29.61 13.90 -3.00
N SER A 468 28.75 13.07 -2.40
CA SER A 468 27.71 12.34 -3.16
C SER A 468 26.67 13.31 -3.71
N PHE A 469 26.37 14.35 -2.93
CA PHE A 469 25.56 15.49 -3.34
C PHE A 469 26.25 16.29 -4.46
N MET A 470 27.55 16.56 -4.38
CA MET A 470 28.34 17.19 -5.44
C MET A 470 28.46 16.27 -6.65
N ALA A 471 28.59 14.95 -6.51
CA ALA A 471 28.70 14.06 -7.66
C ALA A 471 27.39 14.01 -8.47
N LEU A 472 26.24 14.03 -7.79
CA LEU A 472 24.94 14.13 -8.43
C LEU A 472 24.65 15.52 -8.99
N LEU A 473 25.30 16.57 -8.48
CA LEU A 473 25.13 17.97 -8.88
C LEU A 473 26.07 18.41 -10.01
N ILE A 474 27.36 18.18 -9.80
CA ILE A 474 28.50 18.68 -10.55
C ILE A 474 28.80 17.82 -11.76
N PHE A 475 28.86 16.48 -11.64
CA PHE A 475 29.19 15.64 -12.81
C PHE A 475 28.20 15.87 -13.95
N PRO A 476 26.86 15.93 -13.75
CA PRO A 476 25.95 16.23 -14.85
C PRO A 476 26.17 17.61 -15.50
N ILE A 477 26.55 18.63 -14.72
CA ILE A 477 26.83 19.99 -15.23
C ILE A 477 28.13 20.00 -16.03
N PHE A 478 29.21 19.42 -15.48
CA PHE A 478 30.49 19.28 -16.18
C PHE A 478 30.36 18.43 -17.44
N TYR A 479 29.56 17.36 -17.43
CA TYR A 479 29.34 16.53 -18.60
C TYR A 479 28.50 17.20 -19.67
N LYS A 480 27.48 17.95 -19.26
CA LYS A 480 26.71 18.79 -20.17
C LYS A 480 27.65 19.78 -20.87
N GLY A 481 28.53 20.43 -20.10
CA GLY A 481 29.60 21.29 -20.62
C GLY A 481 30.58 20.55 -21.54
N PHE A 482 31.06 19.37 -21.16
CA PHE A 482 31.97 18.54 -21.97
C PHE A 482 31.33 18.14 -23.30
N PHE A 483 30.08 17.67 -23.31
CA PHE A 483 29.39 17.32 -24.55
C PHE A 483 29.06 18.55 -25.40
N LEU A 484 28.74 19.69 -24.78
CA LEU A 484 28.58 20.97 -25.49
C LEU A 484 29.89 21.42 -26.15
N LEU A 485 31.02 21.38 -25.42
CA LEU A 485 32.34 21.80 -25.90
C LEU A 485 32.98 20.81 -26.89
N SER A 486 32.69 19.51 -26.76
CA SER A 486 33.20 18.47 -27.67
C SER A 486 32.36 18.33 -28.95
N GLY A 487 31.36 19.19 -29.17
CA GLY A 487 30.47 19.13 -30.34
C GLY A 487 29.56 17.89 -30.39
N ARG A 488 29.51 17.12 -29.30
CA ARG A 488 28.75 15.86 -29.18
C ARG A 488 27.34 16.06 -28.65
N HIS A 489 27.05 17.22 -28.06
CA HIS A 489 25.71 17.60 -27.64
C HIS A 489 24.90 18.10 -28.84
N ARG A 490 24.09 17.23 -29.44
CA ARG A 490 23.06 17.67 -30.40
C ARG A 490 21.93 18.35 -29.64
N LYS A 491 21.36 19.43 -30.17
CA LYS A 491 20.07 19.96 -29.67
C LYS A 491 19.03 18.85 -29.84
N SER A 492 18.16 18.68 -28.84
CA SER A 492 16.97 17.83 -28.97
C SER A 492 16.10 18.40 -30.09
N SER A 493 16.32 17.94 -31.32
CA SER A 493 15.36 18.10 -32.40
C SER A 493 14.30 17.02 -32.21
N LYS A 494 13.05 17.34 -32.55
CA LYS A 494 11.96 16.36 -32.60
C LYS A 494 12.24 15.40 -33.76
N ILE A 495 13.13 14.43 -33.57
CA ILE A 495 13.27 13.28 -34.46
C ILE A 495 11.99 12.47 -34.28
N GLU A 496 11.28 12.20 -35.37
CA GLU A 496 10.12 11.30 -35.33
C GLU A 496 10.57 9.93 -34.85
N ALA A 497 9.84 9.32 -33.92
CA ALA A 497 10.25 8.08 -33.27
C ALA A 497 10.54 6.93 -34.25
N ARG A 498 9.89 6.90 -35.42
CA ARG A 498 10.13 5.89 -36.48
C ARG A 498 11.46 6.06 -37.22
N GLN A 499 12.13 7.20 -37.07
CA GLN A 499 13.41 7.49 -37.73
C GLN A 499 14.62 7.20 -36.82
N LEU A 500 14.40 6.70 -35.61
CA LEU A 500 15.45 6.33 -34.67
C LEU A 500 16.29 5.18 -35.25
N ARG A 501 17.62 5.36 -35.35
CA ARG A 501 18.53 4.37 -35.91
C ARG A 501 19.46 3.77 -34.87
N LYS A 502 19.69 4.43 -33.73
CA LYS A 502 20.65 3.98 -32.70
C LYS A 502 20.05 4.15 -31.31
N VAL A 503 19.68 3.02 -30.71
CA VAL A 503 18.87 2.95 -29.49
C VAL A 503 19.66 2.24 -28.39
N LEU A 504 19.71 2.85 -27.22
CA LEU A 504 20.25 2.23 -26.01
C LEU A 504 19.11 1.84 -25.08
N VAL A 505 19.02 0.57 -24.69
CA VAL A 505 18.09 0.05 -23.68
C VAL A 505 18.87 -0.33 -22.43
N ILE A 506 18.43 0.13 -21.25
CA ILE A 506 19.12 -0.07 -19.98
C ILE A 506 18.20 -0.79 -19.00
N GLN A 507 18.57 -2.04 -18.69
CA GLN A 507 17.87 -2.88 -17.71
C GLN A 507 18.87 -3.69 -16.86
N PRO A 508 19.60 -3.04 -15.92
CA PRO A 508 20.57 -3.72 -15.05
C PRO A 508 19.88 -4.40 -13.85
N ALA A 509 18.76 -5.11 -14.09
CA ALA A 509 17.89 -5.69 -13.08
C ALA A 509 18.12 -7.20 -12.87
N ASP A 510 17.41 -7.82 -11.93
CA ASP A 510 17.49 -9.26 -11.64
C ASP A 510 16.69 -10.13 -12.61
N ILE A 511 16.86 -11.45 -12.51
CA ILE A 511 16.34 -12.46 -13.45
C ILE A 511 14.86 -12.27 -13.79
N GLY A 512 14.02 -12.02 -12.78
CA GLY A 512 12.59 -11.79 -12.99
C GLY A 512 12.33 -10.56 -13.87
N ASP A 513 12.96 -9.44 -13.56
CA ASP A 513 12.79 -8.19 -14.30
C ASP A 513 13.35 -8.27 -15.74
N ILE A 514 14.42 -9.06 -15.95
CA ILE A 514 14.99 -9.32 -17.28
C ILE A 514 14.05 -10.16 -18.14
N ILE A 515 13.47 -11.23 -17.59
CA ILE A 515 12.49 -12.06 -18.33
C ILE A 515 11.27 -11.22 -18.71
N LEU A 516 10.79 -10.38 -17.78
CA LEU A 516 9.67 -9.45 -18.02
C LEU A 516 9.97 -8.40 -19.10
N THR A 517 11.25 -8.22 -19.48
CA THR A 517 11.71 -7.32 -20.55
C THR A 517 11.62 -7.93 -21.94
N SER A 518 11.42 -9.26 -22.05
CA SER A 518 11.34 -9.93 -23.35
C SER A 518 10.28 -9.36 -24.31
N PRO A 519 9.03 -9.04 -23.89
CA PRO A 519 8.03 -8.49 -24.81
C PRO A 519 8.40 -7.09 -25.29
N PHE A 520 8.98 -6.27 -24.40
CA PHE A 520 9.45 -4.93 -24.75
C PHE A 520 10.52 -4.97 -25.84
N LEU A 521 11.53 -5.86 -25.74
CA LEU A 521 12.59 -5.95 -26.73
C LEU A 521 12.06 -6.43 -28.09
N ARG A 522 11.16 -7.41 -28.09
CA ARG A 522 10.50 -7.90 -29.30
C ARG A 522 9.69 -6.80 -30.00
N GLU A 523 8.84 -6.11 -29.25
CA GLU A 523 8.00 -5.04 -29.80
C GLU A 523 8.82 -3.80 -30.19
N LEU A 524 9.91 -3.50 -29.48
CA LEU A 524 10.86 -2.45 -29.88
C LEU A 524 11.53 -2.79 -31.21
N ARG A 525 12.00 -4.02 -31.41
CA ARG A 525 12.58 -4.46 -32.69
C ARG A 525 11.55 -4.43 -33.81
N ARG A 526 10.31 -4.81 -33.54
CA ARG A 526 9.20 -4.70 -34.50
C ARG A 526 8.89 -3.25 -34.88
N PHE A 527 8.94 -2.34 -33.90
CA PHE A 527 8.73 -0.91 -34.12
C PHE A 527 9.90 -0.26 -34.87
N LEU A 528 11.13 -0.70 -34.60
CA LEU A 528 12.38 -0.18 -35.18
C LEU A 528 13.21 -1.29 -35.84
N PRO A 529 12.77 -1.84 -37.00
CA PRO A 529 13.39 -3.03 -37.59
C PRO A 529 14.86 -2.85 -37.96
N HIS A 530 15.23 -1.66 -38.41
CA HIS A 530 16.59 -1.33 -38.88
C HIS A 530 17.45 -0.58 -37.85
N ALA A 531 16.95 -0.39 -36.62
CA ALA A 531 17.73 0.30 -35.60
C ALA A 531 18.83 -0.61 -35.05
N TRP A 532 19.98 -0.04 -34.75
CA TRP A 532 21.00 -0.68 -33.95
C TRP A 532 20.64 -0.52 -32.46
N ILE A 533 20.32 -1.62 -31.81
CA ILE A 533 19.81 -1.69 -30.42
C ILE A 533 20.89 -2.28 -29.52
N VAL A 534 21.37 -1.48 -28.57
CA VAL A 534 22.31 -1.89 -27.53
C VAL A 534 21.57 -2.12 -26.23
N LEU A 535 21.79 -3.27 -25.58
CA LEU A 535 21.20 -3.60 -24.28
C LEU A 535 22.27 -3.61 -23.18
N ILE A 536 22.05 -2.84 -22.11
CA ILE A 536 22.86 -2.91 -20.89
C ILE A 536 22.18 -3.78 -19.83
N VAL A 537 22.87 -4.85 -19.40
CA VAL A 537 22.44 -5.75 -18.31
C VAL A 537 23.52 -5.90 -17.23
N GLN A 538 23.16 -6.46 -16.07
CA GLN A 538 24.15 -6.85 -15.07
C GLN A 538 24.87 -8.15 -15.48
N PRO A 539 26.18 -8.32 -15.13
CA PRO A 539 26.96 -9.49 -15.57
C PRO A 539 26.33 -10.84 -15.27
N ARG A 540 25.65 -10.96 -14.12
CA ARG A 540 25.00 -12.21 -13.70
C ARG A 540 23.83 -12.63 -14.58
N MET A 541 23.26 -11.71 -15.35
CA MET A 541 22.10 -11.95 -16.21
C MET A 541 22.50 -12.07 -17.68
N PHE A 542 23.80 -12.03 -18.00
CA PHE A 542 24.27 -12.07 -19.38
C PHE A 542 23.76 -13.31 -20.14
N ASN A 543 23.86 -14.49 -19.51
CA ASN A 543 23.42 -15.76 -20.09
C ASN A 543 21.92 -15.77 -20.45
N LEU A 544 21.07 -14.99 -19.78
CA LEU A 544 19.64 -14.89 -20.11
C LEU A 544 19.37 -14.12 -21.39
N VAL A 545 20.27 -13.20 -21.78
CA VAL A 545 20.08 -12.30 -22.92
C VAL A 545 21.06 -12.59 -24.06
N GLU A 546 22.04 -13.46 -23.84
CA GLU A 546 23.12 -13.76 -24.81
C GLU A 546 22.59 -14.16 -26.18
N LYS A 547 21.50 -14.93 -26.24
CA LYS A 547 20.87 -15.41 -27.47
C LYS A 547 19.67 -14.58 -27.92
N CYS A 548 19.48 -13.39 -27.35
CA CYS A 548 18.35 -12.52 -27.69
C CYS A 548 18.45 -12.05 -29.16
N PRO A 549 17.46 -12.36 -30.02
CA PRO A 549 17.51 -12.00 -31.44
C PRO A 549 17.12 -10.54 -31.70
N TYR A 550 16.64 -9.83 -30.69
CA TYR A 550 16.10 -8.48 -30.83
C TYR A 550 17.13 -7.37 -30.57
N VAL A 551 18.32 -7.72 -30.10
CA VAL A 551 19.40 -6.78 -29.73
C VAL A 551 20.66 -7.06 -30.54
N ASP A 552 21.38 -6.00 -30.92
CA ASP A 552 22.58 -6.12 -31.75
C ASP A 552 23.86 -6.19 -30.92
N GLU A 553 23.86 -5.58 -29.73
CA GLU A 553 25.01 -5.56 -28.82
C GLU A 553 24.57 -5.61 -27.36
N ILE A 554 25.31 -6.35 -26.54
CA ILE A 554 25.05 -6.48 -25.10
C ILE A 554 26.25 -5.96 -24.33
N LEU A 555 26.00 -5.01 -23.43
CA LEU A 555 27.00 -4.37 -22.58
C LEU A 555 26.74 -4.73 -21.12
N LEU A 556 27.83 -4.94 -20.36
CA LEU A 556 27.74 -5.39 -18.96
C LEU A 556 28.01 -4.25 -17.98
N PHE A 557 27.07 -4.00 -17.06
CA PHE A 557 27.20 -3.00 -16.01
C PHE A 557 26.95 -3.57 -14.62
N ASN A 558 27.97 -3.49 -13.73
CA ASN A 558 27.87 -4.03 -12.38
C ASN A 558 27.54 -2.95 -11.34
N TRP A 559 26.26 -2.65 -11.17
CA TRP A 559 25.82 -1.72 -10.12
C TRP A 559 25.96 -2.28 -8.70
N ARG A 560 25.96 -3.62 -8.53
CA ARG A 560 26.02 -4.33 -7.24
C ARG A 560 27.41 -4.56 -6.68
N ALA A 561 28.46 -4.07 -7.34
CA ALA A 561 29.84 -4.18 -6.86
C ALA A 561 30.05 -3.60 -5.44
N VAL A 562 29.09 -2.83 -4.91
CA VAL A 562 29.17 -2.16 -3.61
C VAL A 562 28.15 -2.75 -2.64
N LYS A 563 28.60 -3.70 -1.80
CA LYS A 563 27.75 -4.49 -0.90
C LYS A 563 27.28 -3.78 0.38
N ASN A 564 27.85 -2.62 0.78
CA ASN A 564 27.58 -1.98 2.08
C ASN A 564 27.31 -0.47 1.97
N TRP A 565 26.39 0.06 2.80
CA TRP A 565 26.08 1.50 2.85
C TRP A 565 27.30 2.38 3.23
N LYS A 566 28.26 1.82 3.96
CA LYS A 566 29.55 2.46 4.29
C LYS A 566 30.46 2.67 3.06
N THR A 567 30.23 1.92 1.98
CA THR A 567 30.94 2.04 0.70
C THR A 567 30.09 2.68 -0.41
N ALA A 568 28.84 3.06 -0.14
CA ALA A 568 27.96 3.74 -1.11
C ALA A 568 28.59 5.00 -1.73
N PHE A 569 29.39 5.75 -0.97
CA PHE A 569 30.19 6.87 -1.49
C PHE A 569 31.17 6.46 -2.60
N ARG A 570 31.97 5.41 -2.34
CA ARG A 570 32.83 4.81 -3.38
C ARG A 570 31.97 4.26 -4.51
N GLY A 571 30.80 3.70 -4.18
CA GLY A 571 29.86 3.15 -5.15
C GLY A 571 29.37 4.15 -6.18
N HIS A 572 28.88 5.33 -5.79
CA HIS A 572 28.41 6.31 -6.77
C HIS A 572 29.53 6.81 -7.69
N ILE A 573 30.71 7.13 -7.16
CA ILE A 573 31.85 7.56 -7.99
C ILE A 573 32.32 6.42 -8.89
N LEU A 574 32.41 5.18 -8.38
CA LEU A 574 32.74 4.01 -9.18
C LEU A 574 31.68 3.70 -10.23
N TRP A 575 30.39 3.95 -9.96
CA TRP A 575 29.32 3.84 -10.97
C TRP A 575 29.50 4.89 -12.06
N TRP A 576 29.80 6.14 -11.70
CA TRP A 576 30.13 7.17 -12.69
C TRP A 576 31.36 6.80 -13.50
N LEU A 577 32.47 6.38 -12.86
CA LEU A 577 33.69 5.97 -13.56
C LEU A 577 33.46 4.76 -14.47
N GLN A 578 32.74 3.74 -13.99
CA GLN A 578 32.38 2.56 -14.76
C GLN A 578 31.44 2.92 -15.92
N ALA A 579 30.41 3.72 -15.67
CA ALA A 579 29.47 4.18 -16.68
C ALA A 579 30.18 5.01 -17.76
N ILE A 580 31.04 5.95 -17.35
CA ILE A 580 31.87 6.75 -18.25
C ILE A 580 32.78 5.83 -19.06
N TRP A 581 33.50 4.90 -18.42
CA TRP A 581 34.42 4.02 -19.11
C TRP A 581 33.72 3.15 -20.16
N ILE A 582 32.58 2.54 -19.82
CA ILE A 582 31.79 1.69 -20.74
C ILE A 582 31.21 2.54 -21.88
N THR A 583 30.57 3.67 -21.55
CA THR A 583 29.92 4.54 -22.55
C THR A 583 30.95 5.20 -23.46
N MET A 584 32.10 5.63 -22.95
CA MET A 584 33.20 6.19 -23.72
C MET A 584 33.79 5.18 -24.70
N ARG A 585 34.06 3.96 -24.24
CA ARG A 585 34.69 2.92 -25.06
C ARG A 585 33.73 2.37 -26.13
N SER A 586 32.45 2.23 -25.80
CA SER A 586 31.53 1.42 -26.60
C SER A 586 30.42 2.23 -27.27
N LEU A 587 30.02 3.38 -26.72
CA LEU A 587 28.82 4.11 -27.17
C LEU A 587 29.10 5.47 -27.81
N TRP A 588 30.13 6.21 -27.37
CA TRP A 588 30.37 7.59 -27.85
C TRP A 588 30.71 7.69 -29.32
N LYS A 589 31.38 6.67 -29.89
CA LYS A 589 31.69 6.62 -31.32
C LYS A 589 30.44 6.41 -32.19
N HIS A 590 29.34 5.94 -31.60
CA HIS A 590 28.12 5.61 -32.35
C HIS A 590 27.12 6.76 -32.43
N HIS A 591 27.21 7.80 -31.59
CA HIS A 591 26.22 8.89 -31.55
C HIS A 591 24.77 8.40 -31.43
N LEU A 592 24.40 7.93 -30.24
CA LEU A 592 23.05 7.42 -29.95
C LEU A 592 21.98 8.49 -30.18
N ASP A 593 20.82 8.08 -30.72
CA ASP A 593 19.65 8.94 -30.90
C ASP A 593 18.83 9.02 -29.60
N ILE A 594 18.72 7.88 -28.90
CA ILE A 594 17.89 7.74 -27.72
C ILE A 594 18.50 6.75 -26.71
N ALA A 595 18.30 7.02 -25.43
CA ALA A 595 18.50 6.05 -24.35
C ALA A 595 17.19 5.83 -23.59
N ILE A 596 16.86 4.58 -23.33
CA ILE A 596 15.62 4.13 -22.69
C ILE A 596 15.98 3.36 -21.42
N SER A 597 15.41 3.74 -20.28
CA SER A 597 15.47 2.93 -19.07
C SER A 597 14.11 2.37 -18.73
N LEU A 598 14.06 1.06 -18.49
CA LEU A 598 12.84 0.34 -18.14
C LEU A 598 12.60 0.32 -16.62
N ARG A 599 13.55 0.81 -15.83
CA ARG A 599 13.45 0.82 -14.36
C ARG A 599 12.64 2.01 -13.89
N TRP A 600 11.45 1.75 -13.35
CA TRP A 600 10.58 2.78 -12.77
C TRP A 600 10.72 2.92 -11.25
N ASN A 601 11.10 1.85 -10.54
CA ASN A 601 11.26 1.84 -9.08
C ASN A 601 12.26 2.89 -8.57
N ASN A 602 11.91 3.64 -7.51
CA ASN A 602 12.85 4.58 -6.89
C ASN A 602 13.87 3.82 -6.01
N ASP A 603 14.86 3.22 -6.66
CA ASP A 603 15.89 2.39 -6.05
C ASP A 603 17.30 2.70 -6.61
N PRO A 604 18.37 2.13 -6.02
CA PRO A 604 19.72 2.34 -6.54
C PRO A 604 19.93 1.87 -7.99
N CYS A 605 19.12 0.91 -8.46
CA CYS A 605 19.16 0.40 -9.83
C CYS A 605 18.67 1.47 -10.84
N LYS A 606 17.59 2.20 -10.52
CA LYS A 606 17.13 3.36 -11.31
C LYS A 606 18.19 4.45 -11.36
N ALA A 607 18.81 4.79 -10.22
CA ALA A 607 19.87 5.79 -10.19
C ALA A 607 21.05 5.42 -11.11
N ALA A 608 21.50 4.15 -11.08
CA ALA A 608 22.53 3.66 -11.98
C ALA A 608 22.11 3.74 -13.46
N SER A 609 20.86 3.41 -13.76
CA SER A 609 20.31 3.48 -15.12
C SER A 609 20.30 4.92 -15.65
N LEU A 610 19.87 5.89 -14.83
CA LEU A 610 19.86 7.31 -15.19
C LEU A 610 21.27 7.88 -15.41
N ILE A 611 22.26 7.41 -14.62
CA ILE A 611 23.68 7.77 -14.84
C ILE A 611 24.14 7.27 -16.20
N LEU A 612 23.88 6.00 -16.53
CA LEU A 612 24.23 5.41 -17.83
C LEU A 612 23.56 6.14 -19.00
N MET A 613 22.28 6.48 -18.87
CA MET A 613 21.57 7.28 -19.88
C MET A 613 22.28 8.62 -20.09
N HIS A 614 22.66 9.31 -19.01
CA HIS A 614 23.31 10.62 -19.10
C HIS A 614 24.72 10.53 -19.69
N THR A 615 25.54 9.57 -19.26
CA THR A 615 26.91 9.40 -19.75
C THR A 615 26.96 8.82 -21.17
N SER A 616 25.88 8.21 -21.65
CA SER A 616 25.77 7.73 -23.04
C SER A 616 25.86 8.84 -24.09
N GLY A 617 25.53 10.08 -23.71
CA GLY A 617 25.48 11.22 -24.63
C GLY A 617 24.21 11.29 -25.48
N ALA A 618 23.23 10.39 -25.28
CA ALA A 618 21.98 10.41 -26.02
C ALA A 618 21.19 11.71 -25.77
N PRO A 619 20.72 12.41 -26.83
CA PRO A 619 19.99 13.68 -26.70
C PRO A 619 18.58 13.45 -26.12
N GLN A 620 17.93 12.35 -26.48
CA GLN A 620 16.66 11.91 -25.89
C GLN A 620 16.92 10.80 -24.85
N ARG A 621 16.41 11.00 -23.65
CA ARG A 621 16.51 10.07 -22.51
C ARG A 621 15.13 9.82 -21.96
N ILE A 622 14.59 8.63 -22.24
CA ILE A 622 13.23 8.22 -21.89
C ILE A 622 13.24 7.24 -20.74
N ALA A 623 12.54 7.59 -19.67
CA ALA A 623 12.31 6.72 -18.54
C ALA A 623 10.98 7.10 -17.87
N TYR A 624 10.49 6.22 -17.01
CA TYR A 624 9.30 6.52 -16.22
C TYR A 624 9.49 7.71 -15.30
N ILE A 625 8.54 8.64 -15.41
CA ILE A 625 8.44 9.81 -14.54
C ILE A 625 7.51 9.44 -13.39
N ASP A 626 8.02 9.49 -12.15
CA ASP A 626 7.19 9.26 -10.97
C ASP A 626 6.14 10.39 -10.89
N ALA A 627 4.85 10.05 -10.80
CA ALA A 627 3.82 11.04 -10.49
C ALA A 627 4.14 11.62 -9.10
N PRO A 628 4.42 12.92 -8.98
CA PRO A 628 4.75 13.48 -7.68
C PRO A 628 3.47 13.49 -6.85
N ASP A 629 3.47 12.75 -5.72
CA ASP A 629 2.74 13.21 -4.54
C ASP A 629 3.20 14.64 -4.32
N GLY A 630 2.33 15.60 -4.66
CA GLY A 630 2.72 16.95 -5.01
C GLY A 630 3.79 17.51 -4.08
N HIS A 631 5.03 17.63 -4.59
CA HIS A 631 5.99 18.71 -4.34
C HIS A 631 7.30 18.45 -5.12
N LYS A 632 7.48 19.29 -6.15
CA LYS A 632 8.77 19.75 -6.72
C LYS A 632 9.68 18.69 -7.36
N PHE A 633 9.45 18.44 -8.65
CA PHE A 633 10.55 18.50 -9.62
C PHE A 633 11.32 19.83 -9.38
N TYR A 634 12.61 19.91 -9.70
CA TYR A 634 13.49 21.08 -9.48
C TYR A 634 14.21 21.16 -8.13
N SER A 635 14.29 20.07 -7.36
CA SER A 635 15.40 19.94 -6.41
C SER A 635 16.67 19.56 -7.18
N LEU A 636 17.74 20.34 -7.02
CA LEU A 636 19.09 20.01 -7.51
C LEU A 636 19.57 18.60 -7.07
N LYS A 637 18.94 18.01 -6.06
CA LYS A 637 19.27 16.67 -5.52
C LYS A 637 18.60 15.51 -6.25
N ASP A 638 17.68 15.76 -7.18
CA ASP A 638 16.88 14.71 -7.83
C ASP A 638 17.56 14.18 -9.11
N VAL A 639 17.81 12.87 -9.16
CA VAL A 639 18.37 12.17 -10.32
C VAL A 639 17.41 12.13 -11.50
N ASN A 640 16.09 12.28 -11.28
CA ASN A 640 15.10 12.33 -12.34
C ASN A 640 15.31 13.52 -13.30
N ARG A 641 16.08 14.55 -12.90
CA ARG A 641 16.51 15.65 -13.80
C ARG A 641 17.34 15.18 -15.00
N LEU A 642 17.88 13.95 -14.95
CA LEU A 642 18.62 13.34 -16.05
C LEU A 642 17.67 12.78 -17.12
N ILE A 643 16.38 12.59 -16.80
CA ILE A 643 15.34 12.19 -17.75
C ILE A 643 14.94 13.42 -18.58
N THR A 644 14.72 13.23 -19.87
CA THR A 644 14.21 14.32 -20.74
C THR A 644 12.69 14.29 -20.86
N GLN A 645 12.12 13.08 -20.99
CA GLN A 645 10.69 12.86 -21.22
C GLN A 645 10.36 11.40 -20.90
N GLY A 646 9.08 11.05 -20.84
CA GLY A 646 8.62 9.67 -20.69
C GLY A 646 7.22 9.58 -20.10
N PRO A 647 6.66 8.37 -20.04
CA PRO A 647 5.33 8.15 -19.48
C PRO A 647 5.30 8.48 -17.98
N ILE A 648 4.19 9.06 -17.54
CA ILE A 648 3.93 9.32 -16.12
C ILE A 648 3.37 8.05 -15.49
N ARG A 649 3.98 7.61 -14.40
CA ARG A 649 3.49 6.47 -13.65
C ARG A 649 2.30 6.91 -12.79
N CYS A 650 1.10 6.67 -13.29
CA CYS A 650 -0.11 7.06 -12.58
C CYS A 650 -0.67 5.92 -11.70
N PHE A 651 -0.58 4.63 -12.11
CA PHE A 651 -1.19 3.48 -11.38
C PHE A 651 -0.31 2.22 -11.37
N PRO A 652 -0.62 1.23 -10.51
CA PRO A 652 -0.03 -0.10 -10.59
C PRO A 652 -0.53 -0.78 -11.87
N LYS A 653 0.41 -1.15 -12.74
CA LYS A 653 0.21 -2.02 -13.90
C LYS A 653 1.13 -3.22 -13.77
N HIS A 654 0.89 -4.27 -14.54
CA HIS A 654 1.87 -5.35 -14.64
C HIS A 654 3.20 -4.79 -15.18
N GLU A 655 4.34 -5.35 -14.75
CA GLU A 655 5.67 -4.85 -15.14
C GLU A 655 5.84 -4.78 -16.67
N ILE A 656 5.30 -5.77 -17.39
CA ILE A 656 5.31 -5.81 -18.87
C ILE A 656 4.56 -4.61 -19.44
N GLU A 657 3.34 -4.34 -18.97
CA GLU A 657 2.53 -3.21 -19.44
C GLU A 657 3.23 -1.88 -19.17
N LEU A 658 3.93 -1.77 -18.03
CA LEU A 658 4.71 -0.59 -17.75
C LEU A 658 5.81 -0.41 -18.81
N GLN A 659 6.58 -1.44 -19.09
CA GLN A 659 7.63 -1.34 -20.10
C GLN A 659 7.06 -1.00 -21.49
N LEU A 660 5.90 -1.57 -21.85
CA LEU A 660 5.21 -1.27 -23.11
C LEU A 660 4.62 0.15 -23.19
N ASP A 661 4.23 0.78 -22.08
CA ASP A 661 3.82 2.20 -22.10
C ASP A 661 4.94 3.12 -22.60
N ILE A 662 6.21 2.76 -22.41
CA ILE A 662 7.33 3.52 -22.99
C ILE A 662 7.28 3.47 -24.52
N LEU A 663 6.89 2.33 -25.09
CA LEU A 663 6.70 2.20 -26.54
C LEU A 663 5.45 2.96 -27.01
N HIS A 664 4.35 2.91 -26.25
CA HIS A 664 3.17 3.75 -26.52
C HIS A 664 3.51 5.25 -26.50
N PHE A 665 4.32 5.69 -25.52
CA PHE A 665 4.81 7.06 -25.43
C PHE A 665 5.66 7.45 -26.65
N LEU A 666 6.39 6.49 -27.22
CA LEU A 666 7.14 6.65 -28.47
C LEU A 666 6.27 6.56 -29.73
N GLY A 667 4.95 6.33 -29.60
CA GLY A 667 4.02 6.24 -30.73
C GLY A 667 3.96 4.84 -31.37
N ALA A 668 4.48 3.81 -30.72
CA ALA A 668 4.26 2.42 -31.11
C ALA A 668 2.90 1.92 -30.59
N ASN A 669 2.41 0.83 -31.16
CA ASN A 669 1.20 0.14 -30.71
C ASN A 669 1.51 -1.33 -30.40
N PRO A 670 2.24 -1.62 -29.30
CA PRO A 670 2.54 -2.99 -28.93
C PRO A 670 1.28 -3.78 -28.62
N VAL A 671 1.22 -5.03 -29.11
CA VAL A 671 0.06 -5.92 -28.91
C VAL A 671 0.42 -7.25 -28.27
N ASP A 672 1.70 -7.58 -28.17
CA ASP A 672 2.17 -8.88 -27.70
C ASP A 672 2.87 -8.75 -26.33
N THR A 673 2.32 -9.44 -25.33
CA THR A 673 2.83 -9.48 -23.95
C THR A 673 3.45 -10.83 -23.59
N LYS A 674 3.62 -11.76 -24.56
CA LYS A 674 4.10 -13.12 -24.30
C LYS A 674 5.55 -13.12 -23.84
N LEU A 675 5.83 -13.76 -22.71
CA LEU A 675 7.19 -13.93 -22.22
C LEU A 675 7.98 -14.91 -23.09
N GLU A 676 9.27 -14.63 -23.22
CA GLU A 676 10.22 -15.44 -23.98
C GLU A 676 11.53 -15.56 -23.21
N VAL A 677 12.17 -16.72 -23.32
CA VAL A 677 13.54 -16.97 -22.87
C VAL A 677 14.30 -17.51 -24.07
N TRP A 678 15.49 -16.98 -24.33
CA TRP A 678 16.28 -17.34 -25.50
C TRP A 678 17.32 -18.38 -25.12
N THR A 679 17.04 -19.64 -25.46
CA THR A 679 17.91 -20.80 -25.20
C THR A 679 18.72 -21.19 -26.42
N SER A 680 19.89 -21.78 -26.21
CA SER A 680 20.69 -22.43 -27.24
C SER A 680 20.35 -23.92 -27.36
N GLN A 681 20.78 -24.57 -28.44
CA GLN A 681 20.67 -26.03 -28.57
C GLN A 681 21.41 -26.78 -27.45
N GLU A 682 22.45 -26.18 -26.87
CA GLU A 682 23.19 -26.76 -25.74
C GLU A 682 22.38 -26.69 -24.45
N ASP A 683 21.68 -25.58 -24.20
CA ASP A 683 20.77 -25.44 -23.05
C ASP A 683 19.63 -26.45 -23.12
N GLU A 684 19.05 -26.63 -24.32
CA GLU A 684 17.98 -27.60 -24.57
C GLU A 684 18.47 -29.05 -24.38
N ARG A 685 19.71 -29.37 -24.81
CA ARG A 685 20.32 -30.68 -24.56
C ARG A 685 20.56 -30.90 -23.06
N PHE A 686 21.14 -29.91 -22.39
CA PHE A 686 21.38 -29.98 -20.94
C PHE A 686 20.09 -30.21 -20.16
N ALA A 687 19.01 -29.49 -20.49
CA ALA A 687 17.71 -29.69 -19.86
C ALA A 687 17.17 -31.11 -20.11
N ARG A 688 17.27 -31.61 -21.34
CA ARG A 688 16.86 -32.99 -21.69
C ARG A 688 17.67 -34.04 -20.93
N ASP A 689 18.99 -33.88 -20.84
CA ASP A 689 19.87 -34.80 -20.14
C ASP A 689 19.55 -34.83 -18.63
N VAL A 690 19.23 -33.67 -18.04
CA VAL A 690 18.75 -33.58 -16.65
C VAL A 690 17.44 -34.34 -16.47
N LEU A 691 16.45 -34.15 -17.36
CA LEU A 691 15.17 -34.84 -17.27
C LEU A 691 15.31 -36.36 -17.47
N ASN A 692 16.06 -36.77 -18.49
CA ASN A 692 16.35 -38.16 -18.82
C ASN A 692 17.05 -38.89 -17.65
N LYS A 693 17.96 -38.21 -16.94
CA LYS A 693 18.63 -38.76 -15.76
C LYS A 693 17.65 -39.20 -14.66
N TYR A 694 16.50 -38.54 -14.56
CA TYR A 694 15.45 -38.87 -13.60
C TYR A 694 14.33 -39.71 -14.21
N GLY A 695 14.52 -40.22 -15.44
CA GLY A 695 13.54 -41.05 -16.16
C GLY A 695 12.30 -40.28 -16.61
N ILE A 696 12.35 -38.95 -16.63
CA ILE A 696 11.24 -38.09 -17.03
C ILE A 696 11.23 -37.98 -18.56
N LYS A 697 10.08 -38.28 -19.16
CA LYS A 697 9.85 -38.22 -20.60
C LYS A 697 9.24 -36.88 -21.00
N ASP A 698 9.39 -36.51 -22.27
CA ASP A 698 8.80 -35.27 -22.83
C ASP A 698 7.26 -35.24 -22.75
N THR A 699 6.61 -36.40 -22.59
CA THR A 699 5.16 -36.54 -22.41
C THR A 699 4.70 -36.34 -20.98
N ASP A 700 5.61 -36.33 -20.01
CA ASP A 700 5.26 -36.29 -18.59
C ASP A 700 4.84 -34.87 -18.19
N LEU A 701 3.78 -34.77 -17.39
CA LEU A 701 3.35 -33.49 -16.83
C LEU A 701 4.38 -33.00 -15.81
N LEU A 702 5.10 -31.94 -16.16
CA LEU A 702 6.04 -31.28 -15.27
C LEU A 702 5.34 -30.19 -14.44
N ILE A 703 5.40 -30.34 -13.12
CA ILE A 703 4.91 -29.33 -12.16
C ILE A 703 6.11 -28.73 -11.43
N ALA A 704 6.38 -27.44 -11.66
CA ALA A 704 7.49 -26.73 -11.02
C ALA A 704 7.03 -26.01 -9.74
N PHE A 705 7.70 -26.27 -8.61
CA PHE A 705 7.57 -25.48 -7.40
C PHE A 705 8.68 -24.44 -7.28
N ALA A 706 8.33 -23.20 -6.93
CA ALA A 706 9.26 -22.13 -6.60
C ALA A 706 9.18 -21.76 -5.10
N PRO A 707 9.70 -22.61 -4.17
CA PRO A 707 9.49 -22.42 -2.73
C PRO A 707 10.34 -21.31 -2.10
N GLY A 708 10.97 -20.44 -2.90
CA GLY A 708 11.95 -19.45 -2.45
C GLY A 708 11.56 -18.01 -2.77
N ALA A 709 11.82 -17.10 -1.84
CA ALA A 709 11.79 -15.66 -2.07
C ALA A 709 12.89 -14.95 -1.26
N ALA A 710 13.42 -13.85 -1.79
CA ALA A 710 14.41 -13.04 -1.08
C ALA A 710 13.90 -12.50 0.27
N TRP A 711 12.57 -12.32 0.39
CA TRP A 711 11.91 -11.76 1.56
C TRP A 711 11.09 -12.83 2.30
N SER A 712 11.28 -12.97 3.62
CA SER A 712 10.62 -14.01 4.42
C SER A 712 9.09 -13.96 4.34
N TYR A 713 8.49 -12.78 4.30
CA TYR A 713 7.03 -12.62 4.19
C TYR A 713 6.44 -13.02 2.83
N ARG A 714 7.28 -13.22 1.80
CA ARG A 714 6.86 -13.74 0.48
C ARG A 714 7.06 -15.25 0.36
N ARG A 715 7.58 -15.91 1.40
CA ARG A 715 7.79 -17.35 1.40
C ARG A 715 6.55 -18.03 1.95
N TRP A 716 5.95 -18.92 1.16
CA TRP A 716 4.90 -19.79 1.65
C TRP A 716 5.52 -20.89 2.54
N PRO A 717 4.90 -21.29 3.66
CA PRO A 717 5.46 -22.31 4.54
C PRO A 717 5.72 -23.64 3.83
N THR A 718 6.87 -24.27 4.09
CA THR A 718 7.30 -25.49 3.41
C THR A 718 6.28 -26.64 3.53
N ASN A 719 5.65 -26.78 4.70
CA ASN A 719 4.60 -27.79 4.91
C ASN A 719 3.41 -27.63 3.96
N ARG A 720 3.11 -26.41 3.54
CA ARG A 720 2.03 -26.14 2.58
C ARG A 720 2.41 -26.51 1.14
N PHE A 721 3.66 -26.30 0.75
CA PHE A 721 4.17 -26.83 -0.53
C PHE A 721 4.11 -28.36 -0.57
N ILE A 722 4.41 -29.02 0.55
CA ILE A 722 4.31 -30.48 0.66
C ILE A 722 2.84 -30.93 0.52
N GLU A 723 1.91 -30.27 1.21
CA GLU A 723 0.47 -30.55 1.12
C GLU A 723 -0.05 -30.37 -0.32
N LEU A 724 0.33 -29.27 -0.97
CA LEU A 724 -0.02 -29.00 -2.37
C LEU A 724 0.59 -30.03 -3.32
N GLY A 725 1.86 -30.41 -3.12
CA GLY A 725 2.51 -31.46 -3.90
C GLY A 725 1.78 -32.80 -3.78
N LYS A 726 1.36 -33.19 -2.58
CA LYS A 726 0.54 -34.39 -2.36
C LYS A 726 -0.84 -34.28 -3.01
N TRP A 727 -1.44 -33.09 -3.03
CA TRP A 727 -2.73 -32.87 -3.67
C TRP A 727 -2.63 -32.98 -5.20
N LEU A 728 -1.58 -32.43 -5.81
CA LEU A 728 -1.35 -32.49 -7.26
C LEU A 728 -0.94 -33.88 -7.78
N GLN A 729 -0.58 -34.80 -6.88
CA GLN A 729 -0.29 -36.20 -7.21
C GLN A 729 -1.54 -37.10 -7.21
N LYS A 730 -2.68 -36.60 -6.72
CA LYS A 730 -3.98 -37.27 -6.78
C LYS A 730 -4.71 -36.85 -8.03
#